data_AF-A0A926ZEZ1-F1
#
_entry.id   AF-A0A926ZEZ1-F1
#
_cell.length_a   1.000
_cell.length_b   1.000
_cell.length_c   1.000
_cell.angle_alpha   90.00
_cell.angle_beta   90.00
_cell.angle_gamma   90.00
#
_symmetry.space_group_name_H-M   'P 1'
#
loop_
_entity.id
_entity.type
_entity.pdbx_description
1 polymer ?
#
loop_
_entity_poly.entity_id
_entity_poly.type
_entity_poly.pdbx_seq_one_letter_code
_entity_poly.pdbx_strand_id
1 'polypeptide(L)'
;MFPKILTIGDSITHGVIYSGSDTESGGYRTELYNLFGSDNFDVDFVGPRSNGPSNIDKNHAGNRGWRTDEILNGRVSEPEIGKLDDWLNTYQADVVLLTIGTNDVLQNYDLGNADDRLKEIVDKITTKLPNSHLFLGSIPNSYKYADDLQQVANFNSQALQIVNNKVAQGKNVTYVDINSKLNQNDLADQIHPTLDGYTKMGNAWYDALVPFLGIQKTTRVQAENMTLTNYIVESRNSSALGQKVISVNAATNSIGTASFQFSGSANKYDVVVSYYDENDGQGQLKFKVGGNQVDQWTLNQNLGNASANSQTKLRRTVATGISLNPGTAIEIQGTANQGEYARIDYVEFIPYSNASFSAANITQASGTTNTISVTYTDEDGIDLSSIDNNDIRVTGPNNFNQLATLTGVNQSNGAVTGFYRINAPGGTWDTADNGTYTVVLQNNQVKDNSNNFFPGGNLGNFQVNLAQSGGNIRMEAENMQRTSYLIESNTAASNSQLISLASSGSSSGKVTSNFSGASGIYDVVVRYFDENDGQASVSAKIGGTQIVQWSFNQNLGNSGAVSQTAVTKTIASGLFINQGAAIELQGIANSGEFARIDYIEFLAAGTAPAASDVRAPTATLSATNITNTSNSAYTFTVTYTDDQAVDISSLDSSDLRVTGPNGFNQLATFVSLDSNTNGAIRTATYSLNPLGGSWDALDNGNYTVALQANQVKDTSGNFISGGNLGTFQVSVPQSNGTVRIEAESMQLTNYLVESNTAASSSKAIGLPKSGATSGIASTTFTGVSGSYDVFLRYFDENDGQAQLTTSIAGTQIDQRTLNQNLGSASPDNQSAVTQKIATALSINQGATIQIQGLANQAEYARVDYIEFIPVQQAPLTVINGTDSADILTGNSENNTINGFAGNDTLTGGAGNDSLNGGSGADLFVLAQEQGTDTISDFTDSQDVLGLSGGLTFQQLSIIQGTDVNWNNTLVKITSTDELLATLNGIQATSITVNDFTVV
;
A
#
# COMPACT_ATOMS: atom_id res chain seq x y z
N MET A 1 -1.44 -11.87 -26.94
CA MET A 1 -0.68 -12.95 -27.63
C MET A 1 0.72 -12.88 -27.04
N PHE A 2 1.23 -13.98 -26.50
CA PHE A 2 2.52 -14.01 -25.81
C PHE A 2 3.68 -13.98 -26.83
N PRO A 3 4.85 -13.41 -26.48
CA PRO A 3 6.01 -13.44 -27.35
C PRO A 3 6.41 -14.89 -27.67
N LYS A 4 6.61 -15.17 -28.95
CA LYS A 4 7.09 -16.46 -29.43
C LYS A 4 8.61 -16.51 -29.38
N ILE A 5 9.16 -17.48 -28.67
CA ILE A 5 10.60 -17.67 -28.53
C ILE A 5 11.01 -19.00 -29.18
N LEU A 6 11.77 -18.92 -30.27
CA LEU A 6 12.35 -20.08 -30.97
C LEU A 6 13.77 -20.33 -30.46
N THR A 7 13.98 -21.41 -29.70
CA THR A 7 15.31 -21.78 -29.19
C THR A 7 15.99 -22.82 -30.10
N ILE A 8 16.96 -22.39 -30.89
CA ILE A 8 17.72 -23.19 -31.86
C ILE A 8 19.07 -23.61 -31.27
N GLY A 9 19.40 -24.89 -31.39
CA GLY A 9 20.72 -25.35 -31.02
C GLY A 9 20.90 -26.85 -31.15
N ASP A 10 21.82 -27.40 -30.36
CA ASP A 10 22.13 -28.82 -30.36
C ASP A 10 21.64 -29.57 -29.11
N SER A 11 22.41 -30.55 -28.60
CA SER A 11 22.10 -31.31 -27.39
C SER A 11 22.03 -30.43 -26.13
N ILE A 12 22.70 -29.28 -26.12
CA ILE A 12 22.67 -28.34 -25.00
C ILE A 12 21.30 -27.65 -24.94
N THR A 13 20.78 -27.19 -26.08
CA THR A 13 19.40 -26.64 -26.14
C THR A 13 18.34 -27.72 -25.94
N HIS A 14 18.63 -28.95 -26.40
CA HIS A 14 17.78 -30.11 -26.16
C HIS A 14 17.65 -30.45 -24.66
N GLY A 15 18.66 -30.13 -23.85
CA GLY A 15 18.68 -30.37 -22.40
C GLY A 15 19.26 -31.72 -22.01
N VAL A 16 20.36 -32.14 -22.63
CA VAL A 16 21.08 -33.37 -22.22
C VAL A 16 22.00 -33.05 -21.04
N ILE A 17 21.93 -33.82 -19.95
CA ILE A 17 22.90 -33.71 -18.83
C ILE A 17 23.98 -34.80 -18.94
N TYR A 18 23.56 -36.06 -19.09
CA TYR A 18 24.48 -37.20 -19.29
C TYR A 18 24.16 -37.91 -20.60
N SER A 19 25.20 -38.40 -21.30
CA SER A 19 25.10 -38.95 -22.65
C SER A 19 24.09 -40.10 -22.76
N GLY A 20 22.82 -39.78 -23.02
CA GLY A 20 21.79 -40.71 -23.46
C GLY A 20 20.46 -40.75 -22.68
N SER A 21 20.40 -40.35 -21.39
CA SER A 21 19.25 -40.72 -20.54
C SER A 21 18.49 -39.60 -19.82
N ASP A 22 19.08 -38.41 -19.60
CA ASP A 22 18.43 -37.35 -18.82
C ASP A 22 18.01 -36.19 -19.73
N THR A 23 16.90 -36.41 -20.43
CA THR A 23 16.40 -35.53 -21.50
C THR A 23 15.09 -34.86 -21.10
N GLU A 24 14.54 -35.30 -19.96
CA GLU A 24 13.44 -34.68 -19.25
C GLU A 24 13.89 -33.43 -18.49
N SER A 25 15.19 -33.11 -18.44
CA SER A 25 15.68 -31.91 -17.74
C SER A 25 15.21 -30.59 -18.34
N GLY A 26 14.89 -30.57 -19.65
CA GLY A 26 14.56 -29.35 -20.40
C GLY A 26 15.76 -28.40 -20.63
N GLY A 27 16.93 -28.69 -20.05
CA GLY A 27 18.12 -27.85 -20.15
C GLY A 27 17.92 -26.47 -19.52
N TYR A 28 18.53 -25.44 -20.12
CA TYR A 28 18.39 -24.06 -19.64
C TYR A 28 16.96 -23.52 -19.80
N ARG A 29 16.13 -24.14 -20.66
CA ARG A 29 14.75 -23.71 -20.91
C ARG A 29 13.89 -23.86 -19.67
N THR A 30 14.20 -24.83 -18.81
CA THR A 30 13.47 -25.04 -17.55
C THR A 30 13.60 -23.84 -16.63
N GLU A 31 14.83 -23.42 -16.34
CA GLU A 31 15.08 -22.25 -15.51
C GLU A 31 14.58 -20.96 -16.18
N LEU A 32 14.80 -20.81 -17.49
CA LEU A 32 14.35 -19.65 -18.23
C LEU A 32 12.81 -19.49 -18.18
N TYR A 33 12.06 -20.58 -18.34
CA TYR A 33 10.60 -20.57 -18.24
C TYR A 33 10.13 -20.24 -16.82
N ASN A 34 10.77 -20.82 -15.81
CA ASN A 34 10.44 -20.55 -14.41
C ASN A 34 10.71 -19.09 -14.03
N LEU A 35 11.78 -18.48 -14.55
CA LEU A 35 12.09 -17.06 -14.34
C LEU A 35 11.01 -16.16 -14.94
N PHE A 36 10.59 -16.42 -16.19
CA PHE A 36 9.46 -15.72 -16.80
C PHE A 36 8.19 -15.81 -15.95
N GLY A 37 7.80 -17.03 -15.54
CA GLY A 37 6.63 -17.23 -14.70
C GLY A 37 6.75 -16.56 -13.32
N SER A 38 7.94 -16.53 -12.72
CA SER A 38 8.17 -15.86 -11.44
C SER A 38 7.96 -14.35 -11.52
N ASP A 39 8.36 -13.72 -12.64
CA ASP A 39 8.13 -12.31 -12.94
C ASP A 39 6.77 -12.06 -13.62
N ASN A 40 5.84 -13.03 -13.53
CA ASN A 40 4.47 -12.97 -14.08
C ASN A 40 4.44 -12.58 -15.57
N PHE A 41 5.41 -13.11 -16.32
CA PHE A 41 5.56 -12.89 -17.75
C PHE A 41 5.35 -14.21 -18.50
N ASP A 42 4.33 -14.26 -19.35
CA ASP A 42 4.02 -15.46 -20.13
C ASP A 42 4.73 -15.43 -21.50
N VAL A 43 5.26 -16.58 -21.91
CA VAL A 43 5.93 -16.78 -23.21
C VAL A 43 5.42 -18.04 -23.91
N ASP A 44 5.53 -18.07 -25.24
CA ASP A 44 5.23 -19.24 -26.07
C ASP A 44 6.55 -19.78 -26.64
N PHE A 45 7.05 -20.90 -26.11
CA PHE A 45 8.20 -21.55 -26.72
C PHE A 45 7.74 -22.30 -27.98
N VAL A 46 8.51 -22.16 -29.06
CA VAL A 46 8.15 -22.72 -30.36
C VAL A 46 9.30 -23.51 -30.96
N GLY A 47 8.98 -24.55 -31.72
CA GLY A 47 9.97 -25.37 -32.42
C GLY A 47 9.46 -26.76 -32.80
N PRO A 48 10.23 -27.51 -33.62
CA PRO A 48 9.83 -28.81 -34.16
C PRO A 48 9.92 -29.97 -33.16
N ARG A 49 10.59 -29.77 -32.02
CA ARG A 49 10.76 -30.79 -30.97
C ARG A 49 10.03 -30.36 -29.70
N SER A 50 9.68 -31.35 -28.88
CA SER A 50 9.00 -31.13 -27.60
C SER A 50 9.51 -32.13 -26.55
N ASN A 51 10.32 -31.66 -25.59
CA ASN A 51 10.74 -32.41 -24.41
C ASN A 51 11.13 -31.49 -23.24
N GLY A 52 11.05 -32.02 -22.02
CA GLY A 52 11.34 -31.31 -20.77
C GLY A 52 10.32 -31.62 -19.67
N PRO A 53 10.48 -31.03 -18.47
CA PRO A 53 9.60 -31.26 -17.34
C PRO A 53 8.17 -30.84 -17.64
N SER A 54 7.18 -31.39 -16.91
CA SER A 54 5.76 -31.09 -17.14
C SER A 54 5.36 -29.64 -16.85
N ASN A 55 6.17 -28.89 -16.10
CA ASN A 55 5.85 -27.54 -15.64
C ASN A 55 6.28 -26.42 -16.59
N ILE A 56 6.81 -26.75 -17.78
CA ILE A 56 7.26 -25.76 -18.77
C ILE A 56 6.61 -25.97 -20.12
N ASP A 57 6.61 -24.93 -20.96
CA ASP A 57 6.45 -25.13 -22.39
C ASP A 57 7.65 -25.91 -22.94
N LYS A 58 7.36 -27.07 -23.53
CA LYS A 58 8.37 -28.06 -23.90
C LYS A 58 8.94 -27.86 -25.28
N ASN A 59 8.41 -26.94 -26.09
CA ASN A 59 8.78 -26.84 -27.51
C ASN A 59 10.17 -26.20 -27.71
N HIS A 60 10.93 -26.65 -28.71
CA HIS A 60 12.24 -26.08 -29.08
C HIS A 60 12.75 -26.60 -30.44
N ALA A 61 13.85 -26.02 -30.91
CA ALA A 61 14.65 -26.45 -32.06
C ALA A 61 16.08 -26.90 -31.68
N GLY A 62 16.27 -27.43 -30.47
CA GLY A 62 17.49 -28.12 -30.02
C GLY A 62 17.65 -29.57 -30.53
N ASN A 63 18.71 -29.84 -31.30
CA ASN A 63 18.90 -31.11 -32.02
C ASN A 63 20.22 -31.84 -31.67
N ARG A 64 20.13 -33.03 -31.08
CA ARG A 64 21.31 -33.70 -30.51
C ARG A 64 22.37 -34.06 -31.54
N GLY A 65 23.60 -33.63 -31.26
CA GLY A 65 24.76 -33.90 -32.12
C GLY A 65 24.76 -33.13 -33.43
N TRP A 66 23.79 -32.24 -33.68
CA TRP A 66 23.73 -31.45 -34.91
C TRP A 66 24.82 -30.38 -34.94
N ARG A 67 25.39 -30.20 -36.13
CA ARG A 67 26.35 -29.15 -36.48
C ARG A 67 25.68 -27.98 -37.20
N THR A 68 26.43 -26.90 -37.42
CA THR A 68 25.96 -25.74 -38.18
C THR A 68 25.47 -26.08 -39.61
N ASP A 69 26.12 -27.01 -40.32
CA ASP A 69 25.70 -27.43 -41.67
C ASP A 69 24.37 -28.17 -41.67
N GLU A 70 24.10 -28.94 -40.62
CA GLU A 70 22.87 -29.72 -40.48
C GLU A 70 21.69 -28.84 -40.06
N ILE A 71 21.92 -27.76 -39.32
CA ILE A 71 20.88 -26.74 -39.08
C ILE A 71 20.47 -26.07 -40.40
N LEU A 72 21.43 -25.72 -41.26
CA LEU A 72 21.16 -25.07 -42.55
C LEU A 72 20.41 -25.99 -43.53
N ASN A 73 20.83 -27.25 -43.60
CA ASN A 73 20.44 -28.17 -44.68
C ASN A 73 19.44 -29.26 -44.24
N GLY A 74 19.26 -29.46 -42.94
CA GLY A 74 18.59 -30.62 -42.37
C GLY A 74 19.51 -31.84 -42.33
N ARG A 75 19.20 -32.80 -41.46
CA ARG A 75 19.93 -34.07 -41.35
C ARG A 75 19.17 -35.18 -42.05
N VAL A 76 19.83 -35.89 -42.97
CA VAL A 76 19.21 -36.97 -43.78
C VAL A 76 18.61 -38.09 -42.94
N SER A 77 19.18 -38.37 -41.76
CA SER A 77 18.67 -39.40 -40.85
C SER A 77 17.48 -38.96 -40.01
N GLU A 78 17.12 -37.67 -40.02
CA GLU A 78 16.02 -37.08 -39.24
C GLU A 78 15.21 -36.10 -40.13
N PRO A 79 14.71 -36.54 -41.30
CA PRO A 79 14.09 -35.65 -42.29
C PRO A 79 12.81 -34.96 -41.77
N GLU A 80 12.12 -35.58 -40.81
CA GLU A 80 10.89 -35.07 -40.19
C GLU A 80 11.10 -33.83 -39.32
N ILE A 81 12.34 -33.61 -38.85
CA ILE A 81 12.68 -32.44 -38.04
C ILE A 81 12.82 -31.19 -38.91
N GLY A 82 13.08 -31.35 -40.21
CA GLY A 82 13.25 -30.26 -41.17
C GLY A 82 14.57 -29.51 -40.99
N LYS A 83 14.63 -28.30 -41.52
CA LYS A 83 15.80 -27.41 -41.50
C LYS A 83 15.43 -25.99 -41.09
N LEU A 84 16.43 -25.12 -40.91
CA LEU A 84 16.25 -23.72 -40.48
C LEU A 84 15.15 -22.98 -41.26
N ASP A 85 15.13 -23.09 -42.58
CA ASP A 85 14.15 -22.41 -43.42
C ASP A 85 12.70 -22.83 -43.13
N ASP A 86 12.48 -24.10 -42.76
CA ASP A 86 11.15 -24.63 -42.42
C ASP A 86 10.68 -24.07 -41.08
N TRP A 87 11.59 -24.00 -40.09
CA TRP A 87 11.28 -23.49 -38.75
C TRP A 87 10.96 -22.00 -38.78
N LEU A 88 11.78 -21.20 -39.46
CA LEU A 88 11.55 -19.75 -39.57
C LEU A 88 10.22 -19.45 -40.27
N ASN A 89 9.89 -20.21 -41.32
CA ASN A 89 8.61 -20.05 -42.02
C ASN A 89 7.41 -20.45 -41.15
N THR A 90 7.53 -21.54 -40.38
CA THR A 90 6.42 -22.12 -39.62
C THR A 90 6.09 -21.32 -38.36
N TYR A 91 7.10 -20.96 -37.56
CA TYR A 91 6.87 -20.44 -36.22
C TYR A 91 6.71 -18.92 -36.18
N GLN A 92 7.38 -18.20 -37.09
CA GLN A 92 7.38 -16.72 -37.14
C GLN A 92 7.63 -16.11 -35.75
N ALA A 93 8.72 -16.53 -35.10
CA ALA A 93 9.02 -16.19 -33.72
C ALA A 93 9.43 -14.73 -33.55
N ASP A 94 9.04 -14.09 -32.44
CA ASP A 94 9.43 -12.71 -32.09
C ASP A 94 10.89 -12.64 -31.61
N VAL A 95 11.35 -13.73 -30.97
CA VAL A 95 12.72 -13.89 -30.47
C VAL A 95 13.30 -15.21 -30.95
N VAL A 96 14.57 -15.19 -31.35
CA VAL A 96 15.34 -16.40 -31.64
C VAL A 96 16.53 -16.49 -30.71
N LEU A 97 16.65 -17.59 -29.95
CA LEU A 97 17.85 -17.89 -29.16
C LEU A 97 18.66 -18.94 -29.93
N LEU A 98 19.93 -18.65 -30.22
CA LEU A 98 20.80 -19.54 -30.99
C LEU A 98 22.04 -19.92 -30.20
N THR A 99 22.26 -21.21 -29.97
CA THR A 99 23.55 -21.75 -29.49
C THR A 99 23.88 -23.02 -30.26
N ILE A 100 24.84 -22.92 -31.17
CA ILE A 100 25.26 -24.01 -32.06
C ILE A 100 26.76 -23.89 -32.35
N GLY A 101 27.42 -25.01 -32.64
CA GLY A 101 28.84 -25.06 -32.98
C GLY A 101 29.66 -26.02 -32.12
N THR A 102 29.13 -26.46 -30.98
CA THR A 102 29.80 -27.41 -30.09
C THR A 102 30.15 -28.70 -30.83
N ASN A 103 29.24 -29.21 -31.65
CA ASN A 103 29.49 -30.42 -32.45
C ASN A 103 30.45 -30.18 -33.63
N ASP A 104 30.51 -28.97 -34.19
CA ASP A 104 31.50 -28.62 -35.21
C ASP A 104 32.92 -28.75 -34.63
N VAL A 105 33.13 -28.20 -33.42
CA VAL A 105 34.39 -28.30 -32.65
C VAL A 105 34.70 -29.75 -32.28
N LEU A 106 33.80 -30.42 -31.56
CA LEU A 106 34.05 -31.77 -31.04
C LEU A 106 34.28 -32.82 -32.13
N GLN A 107 33.70 -32.63 -33.32
CA GLN A 107 33.87 -33.54 -34.45
C GLN A 107 35.01 -33.09 -35.39
N ASN A 108 35.68 -31.97 -35.09
CA ASN A 108 36.66 -31.30 -35.96
C ASN A 108 36.14 -31.16 -37.40
N TYR A 109 34.87 -30.80 -37.55
CA TYR A 109 34.18 -30.80 -38.83
C TYR A 109 34.29 -29.45 -39.51
N ASP A 110 35.16 -29.38 -40.52
CA ASP A 110 35.36 -28.22 -41.39
C ASP A 110 35.40 -26.88 -40.63
N LEU A 111 36.26 -26.84 -39.59
CA LEU A 111 36.37 -25.69 -38.69
C LEU A 111 36.80 -24.41 -39.39
N GLY A 112 37.53 -24.52 -40.50
CA GLY A 112 37.94 -23.37 -41.31
C GLY A 112 36.79 -22.64 -41.99
N ASN A 113 35.62 -23.28 -42.14
CA ASN A 113 34.40 -22.68 -42.71
C ASN A 113 33.21 -22.72 -41.72
N ALA A 114 33.47 -22.95 -40.43
CA ALA A 114 32.40 -23.04 -39.43
C ALA A 114 31.78 -21.65 -39.13
N ASP A 115 32.59 -20.59 -39.21
CA ASP A 115 32.16 -19.20 -39.11
C ASP A 115 31.31 -18.76 -40.31
N ASP A 116 31.68 -19.17 -41.53
CA ASP A 116 30.86 -18.92 -42.73
C ASP A 116 29.46 -19.54 -42.61
N ARG A 117 29.39 -20.79 -42.10
CA ARG A 117 28.10 -21.47 -41.86
C ARG A 117 27.30 -20.79 -40.76
N LEU A 118 27.92 -20.42 -39.64
CA LEU A 118 27.24 -19.68 -38.58
C LEU A 118 26.72 -18.32 -39.07
N LYS A 119 27.54 -17.61 -39.87
CA LYS A 119 27.15 -16.36 -40.50
C LYS A 119 25.96 -16.55 -41.43
N GLU A 120 25.91 -17.62 -42.23
CA GLU A 120 24.76 -17.93 -43.08
C GLU A 120 23.48 -18.16 -42.25
N ILE A 121 23.56 -18.87 -41.12
CA ILE A 121 22.42 -19.05 -40.20
C ILE A 121 21.90 -17.69 -39.72
N VAL A 122 22.79 -16.83 -39.23
CA VAL A 122 22.47 -15.48 -38.76
C VAL A 122 21.85 -14.62 -39.88
N ASP A 123 22.39 -14.71 -41.10
CA ASP A 123 21.87 -14.01 -42.28
C ASP A 123 20.44 -14.46 -42.63
N LYS A 124 20.18 -15.77 -42.62
CA LYS A 124 18.84 -16.31 -42.90
C LYS A 124 17.82 -15.85 -41.86
N ILE A 125 18.17 -15.91 -40.57
CA ILE A 125 17.27 -15.48 -39.49
C ILE A 125 16.94 -13.99 -39.64
N THR A 126 17.95 -13.12 -39.74
CA THR A 126 17.78 -11.66 -39.81
C THR A 126 17.21 -11.15 -41.14
N THR A 127 17.11 -12.01 -42.15
CA THR A 127 16.47 -11.70 -43.44
C THR A 127 15.03 -12.16 -43.47
N LYS A 128 14.73 -13.38 -42.99
CA LYS A 128 13.37 -13.93 -43.02
C LYS A 128 12.48 -13.41 -41.90
N LEU A 129 13.09 -13.07 -40.76
CA LEU A 129 12.40 -12.54 -39.59
C LEU A 129 12.94 -11.13 -39.28
N PRO A 130 12.67 -10.12 -40.14
CA PRO A 130 13.26 -8.80 -40.01
C PRO A 130 12.79 -8.02 -38.78
N ASN A 131 11.63 -8.39 -38.21
CA ASN A 131 11.07 -7.76 -37.02
C ASN A 131 11.45 -8.48 -35.72
N SER A 132 12.08 -9.65 -35.82
CA SER A 132 12.46 -10.46 -34.67
C SER A 132 13.84 -10.07 -34.17
N HIS A 133 14.10 -10.34 -32.89
CA HIS A 133 15.43 -10.15 -32.31
C HIS A 133 16.15 -11.48 -32.17
N LEU A 134 17.36 -11.56 -32.72
CA LEU A 134 18.21 -12.75 -32.61
C LEU A 134 19.20 -12.57 -31.48
N PHE A 135 19.22 -13.48 -30.52
CA PHE A 135 20.28 -13.58 -29.54
C PHE A 135 21.19 -14.77 -29.87
N LEU A 136 22.46 -14.50 -30.15
CA LEU A 136 23.48 -15.52 -30.42
C LEU A 136 24.31 -15.76 -29.16
N GLY A 137 24.14 -16.93 -28.58
CA GLY A 137 24.90 -17.40 -27.42
C GLY A 137 26.23 -18.03 -27.82
N SER A 138 27.29 -17.71 -27.08
CA SER A 138 28.56 -18.43 -27.15
C SER A 138 28.39 -19.90 -26.74
N ILE A 139 29.15 -20.82 -27.33
CA ILE A 139 29.15 -22.23 -26.90
C ILE A 139 29.96 -22.43 -25.60
N PRO A 140 29.57 -23.35 -24.70
CA PRO A 140 30.33 -23.65 -23.48
C PRO A 140 31.76 -24.15 -23.78
N ASN A 141 32.66 -24.00 -22.80
CA ASN A 141 34.05 -24.50 -22.86
C ASN A 141 34.09 -26.02 -22.74
N SER A 142 33.59 -26.74 -23.75
CA SER A 142 33.78 -28.18 -23.83
C SER A 142 35.27 -28.51 -23.91
N TYR A 143 35.70 -29.54 -23.18
CA TYR A 143 37.13 -29.90 -23.04
C TYR A 143 37.36 -31.40 -23.11
N LYS A 144 36.55 -32.10 -23.90
CA LYS A 144 36.61 -33.56 -24.02
C LYS A 144 37.90 -34.02 -24.70
N TYR A 145 38.41 -33.23 -25.62
CA TYR A 145 39.68 -33.45 -26.33
C TYR A 145 40.63 -32.27 -26.10
N ALA A 146 41.94 -32.52 -26.26
CA ALA A 146 43.00 -31.60 -25.86
C ALA A 146 42.93 -30.21 -26.51
N ASP A 147 42.43 -30.13 -27.74
CA ASP A 147 42.38 -28.88 -28.52
C ASP A 147 41.03 -28.14 -28.40
N ASP A 148 40.02 -28.74 -27.76
CA ASP A 148 38.65 -28.21 -27.76
C ASP A 148 38.58 -26.80 -27.16
N LEU A 149 39.27 -26.55 -26.03
CA LEU A 149 39.23 -25.24 -25.35
C LEU A 149 39.69 -24.10 -26.26
N GLN A 150 40.77 -24.32 -27.02
CA GLN A 150 41.29 -23.32 -27.95
C GLN A 150 40.36 -23.14 -29.15
N GLN A 151 39.79 -24.24 -29.66
CA GLN A 151 38.85 -24.21 -30.78
C GLN A 151 37.52 -23.54 -30.41
N VAL A 152 36.99 -23.80 -29.22
CA VAL A 152 35.82 -23.10 -28.65
C VAL A 152 36.10 -21.61 -28.50
N ALA A 153 37.25 -21.22 -27.94
CA ALA A 153 37.62 -19.81 -27.80
C ALA A 153 37.68 -19.10 -29.17
N ASN A 154 38.27 -19.77 -30.18
CA ASN A 154 38.32 -19.25 -31.55
C ASN A 154 36.90 -19.11 -32.14
N PHE A 155 36.07 -20.14 -32.02
CA PHE A 155 34.68 -20.13 -32.52
C PHE A 155 33.84 -19.02 -31.87
N ASN A 156 33.92 -18.87 -30.54
CA ASN A 156 33.18 -17.84 -29.80
C ASN A 156 33.64 -16.42 -30.18
N SER A 157 34.94 -16.23 -30.43
CA SER A 157 35.47 -14.95 -30.94
C SER A 157 34.89 -14.61 -32.32
N GLN A 158 34.79 -15.59 -33.22
CA GLN A 158 34.16 -15.38 -34.53
C GLN A 158 32.66 -15.09 -34.42
N ALA A 159 31.94 -15.79 -33.55
CA ALA A 159 30.53 -15.54 -33.27
C ALA A 159 30.28 -14.09 -32.81
N LEU A 160 31.13 -13.56 -31.92
CA LEU A 160 31.06 -12.16 -31.48
C LEU A 160 31.32 -11.19 -32.64
N GLN A 161 32.31 -11.46 -33.50
CA GLN A 161 32.59 -10.64 -34.68
C GLN A 161 31.41 -10.62 -35.66
N ILE A 162 30.76 -11.77 -35.89
CA ILE A 162 29.56 -11.86 -36.73
C ILE A 162 28.45 -10.95 -36.17
N VAL A 163 28.16 -11.02 -34.86
CA VAL A 163 27.14 -10.16 -34.24
C VAL A 163 27.49 -8.68 -34.37
N ASN A 164 28.72 -8.29 -34.04
CA ASN A 164 29.16 -6.89 -34.14
C ASN A 164 28.99 -6.35 -35.57
N ASN A 165 29.32 -7.15 -36.57
CA ASN A 165 29.12 -6.79 -37.97
C ASN A 165 27.63 -6.65 -38.35
N LYS A 166 26.73 -7.45 -37.76
CA LYS A 166 25.29 -7.38 -37.99
C LYS A 166 24.66 -6.17 -37.30
N VAL A 167 25.08 -5.87 -36.08
CA VAL A 167 24.68 -4.65 -35.37
C VAL A 167 25.11 -3.41 -36.15
N ALA A 168 26.34 -3.38 -36.69
CA ALA A 168 26.81 -2.29 -37.55
C ALA A 168 25.99 -2.14 -38.86
N GLN A 169 25.30 -3.20 -39.29
CA GLN A 169 24.37 -3.19 -40.43
C GLN A 169 22.94 -2.82 -40.02
N GLY A 170 22.70 -2.43 -38.77
CA GLY A 170 21.38 -2.09 -38.23
C GLY A 170 20.45 -3.30 -38.05
N LYS A 171 21.01 -4.52 -37.91
CA LYS A 171 20.21 -5.72 -37.64
C LYS A 171 19.99 -5.90 -36.13
N ASN A 172 18.80 -6.42 -35.78
CA ASN A 172 18.39 -6.71 -34.41
C ASN A 172 19.04 -8.01 -33.91
N VAL A 173 20.32 -7.93 -33.54
CA VAL A 173 21.11 -9.07 -33.05
C VAL A 173 21.85 -8.70 -31.76
N THR A 174 21.84 -9.59 -30.77
CA THR A 174 22.60 -9.46 -29.52
C THR A 174 23.50 -10.67 -29.31
N TYR A 175 24.73 -10.44 -28.84
CA TYR A 175 25.62 -11.52 -28.42
C TYR A 175 25.43 -11.80 -26.94
N VAL A 176 25.33 -13.07 -26.55
CA VAL A 176 25.20 -13.49 -25.16
C VAL A 176 26.38 -14.38 -24.80
N ASP A 177 27.26 -13.88 -23.93
CA ASP A 177 28.42 -14.62 -23.46
C ASP A 177 28.03 -15.62 -22.35
N ILE A 178 27.47 -16.75 -22.79
CA ILE A 178 27.14 -17.90 -21.95
C ILE A 178 28.41 -18.60 -21.43
N ASN A 179 29.48 -18.57 -22.21
CA ASN A 179 30.72 -19.29 -21.95
C ASN A 179 31.36 -18.83 -20.64
N SER A 180 31.44 -17.52 -20.42
CA SER A 180 32.00 -16.96 -19.18
C SER A 180 31.17 -17.23 -17.93
N LYS A 181 29.92 -17.70 -18.08
CA LYS A 181 29.04 -18.06 -16.95
C LYS A 181 29.26 -19.48 -16.45
N LEU A 182 29.98 -20.31 -17.21
CA LEU A 182 30.20 -21.71 -16.90
C LEU A 182 31.66 -21.98 -16.59
N ASN A 183 31.90 -22.87 -15.62
CA ASN A 183 33.22 -23.45 -15.37
C ASN A 183 33.20 -24.95 -15.64
N GLN A 184 34.36 -25.61 -15.52
CA GLN A 184 34.49 -27.04 -15.84
C GLN A 184 33.61 -27.95 -14.97
N ASN A 185 33.36 -27.60 -13.70
CA ASN A 185 32.47 -28.38 -12.82
C ASN A 185 31.00 -28.28 -13.24
N ASP A 186 30.66 -27.27 -14.05
CA ASP A 186 29.33 -27.11 -14.60
C ASP A 186 29.11 -28.03 -15.81
N LEU A 187 30.09 -28.84 -16.25
CA LEU A 187 29.97 -29.76 -17.38
C LEU A 187 30.08 -31.23 -16.92
N ALA A 188 28.96 -31.95 -16.96
CA ALA A 188 28.82 -33.29 -16.40
C ALA A 188 29.68 -34.35 -17.10
N ASP A 189 29.83 -34.24 -18.42
CA ASP A 189 30.61 -35.16 -19.26
C ASP A 189 31.68 -34.41 -20.09
N GLN A 190 32.12 -33.26 -19.57
CA GLN A 190 33.06 -32.33 -20.23
C GLN A 190 32.50 -31.65 -21.48
N ILE A 191 31.23 -31.89 -21.83
CA ILE A 191 30.51 -31.23 -22.93
C ILE A 191 29.21 -30.60 -22.42
N HIS A 192 28.36 -31.41 -21.80
CA HIS A 192 27.00 -31.06 -21.46
C HIS A 192 26.93 -30.41 -20.07
N PRO A 193 26.18 -29.30 -19.93
CA PRO A 193 25.95 -28.71 -18.63
C PRO A 193 25.32 -29.67 -17.62
N THR A 194 25.73 -29.56 -16.35
CA THR A 194 25.01 -30.09 -15.19
C THR A 194 23.70 -29.32 -15.01
N LEU A 195 22.86 -29.74 -14.05
CA LEU A 195 21.66 -28.97 -13.71
C LEU A 195 21.99 -27.54 -13.31
N ASP A 196 23.01 -27.36 -12.47
CA ASP A 196 23.52 -26.05 -12.04
C ASP A 196 24.11 -25.25 -13.21
N GLY A 197 24.78 -25.92 -14.14
CA GLY A 197 25.24 -25.32 -15.39
C GLY A 197 24.08 -24.80 -16.24
N TYR A 198 23.01 -25.59 -16.41
CA TYR A 198 21.81 -25.15 -17.12
C TYR A 198 21.08 -24.02 -16.42
N THR A 199 21.02 -24.01 -15.09
CA THR A 199 20.50 -22.88 -14.31
C THR A 199 21.27 -21.59 -14.62
N LYS A 200 22.62 -21.64 -14.62
CA LYS A 200 23.45 -20.47 -14.98
C LYS A 200 23.21 -19.99 -16.40
N MET A 201 23.06 -20.91 -17.35
CA MET A 201 22.69 -20.58 -18.73
C MET A 201 21.32 -19.94 -18.83
N GLY A 202 20.31 -20.46 -18.12
CA GLY A 202 18.96 -19.91 -18.11
C GLY A 202 18.92 -18.48 -17.57
N ASN A 203 19.64 -18.23 -16.48
CA ASN A 203 19.81 -16.89 -15.92
C ASN A 203 20.51 -15.93 -16.90
N ALA A 204 21.56 -16.38 -17.59
CA ALA A 204 22.27 -15.55 -18.56
C ALA A 204 21.40 -15.21 -19.79
N TRP A 205 20.57 -16.14 -20.25
CA TRP A 205 19.57 -15.86 -21.27
C TRP A 205 18.51 -14.87 -20.78
N TYR A 206 18.00 -15.09 -19.57
CA TYR A 206 16.99 -14.23 -18.97
C TYR A 206 17.47 -12.79 -18.83
N ASP A 207 18.68 -12.59 -18.30
CA ASP A 207 19.30 -11.26 -18.16
C ASP A 207 19.45 -10.54 -19.50
N ALA A 208 19.73 -11.26 -20.59
CA ALA A 208 19.80 -10.69 -21.94
C ALA A 208 18.41 -10.33 -22.50
N LEU A 209 17.38 -11.09 -22.14
CA LEU A 209 16.01 -10.93 -22.65
C LEU A 209 15.21 -9.87 -21.91
N VAL A 210 15.45 -9.69 -20.61
CA VAL A 210 14.72 -8.76 -19.73
C VAL A 210 14.62 -7.35 -20.34
N PRO A 211 15.71 -6.69 -20.78
CA PRO A 211 15.62 -5.34 -21.36
C PRO A 211 14.85 -5.31 -22.67
N PHE A 212 14.88 -6.39 -23.46
CA PHE A 212 14.22 -6.47 -24.76
C PHE A 212 12.71 -6.71 -24.62
N LEU A 213 12.33 -7.60 -23.70
CA LEU A 213 10.94 -7.96 -23.46
C LEU A 213 10.22 -7.00 -22.51
N GLY A 214 10.94 -6.03 -21.93
CA GLY A 214 10.38 -5.07 -20.98
C GLY A 214 9.94 -5.72 -19.67
N ILE A 215 10.65 -6.77 -19.25
CA ILE A 215 10.31 -7.54 -18.04
C ILE A 215 10.83 -6.81 -16.81
N GLN A 216 10.02 -6.77 -15.76
CA GLN A 216 10.45 -6.27 -14.46
C GLN A 216 11.07 -7.39 -13.66
N LYS A 217 12.39 -7.34 -13.51
CA LYS A 217 13.10 -8.29 -12.67
C LYS A 217 12.99 -7.82 -11.22
N THR A 218 12.29 -8.58 -10.40
CA THR A 218 12.22 -8.28 -8.96
C THR A 218 13.49 -8.72 -8.24
N THR A 219 13.72 -8.14 -7.05
CA THR A 219 14.85 -8.57 -6.21
C THR A 219 14.49 -9.88 -5.54
N ARG A 220 15.14 -10.98 -5.90
CA ARG A 220 14.91 -12.31 -5.30
C ARG A 220 16.14 -12.84 -4.60
N VAL A 221 15.91 -13.55 -3.49
CA VAL A 221 16.90 -14.34 -2.78
C VAL A 221 16.41 -15.79 -2.76
N GLN A 222 17.11 -16.62 -3.53
CA GLN A 222 16.94 -18.07 -3.52
C GLN A 222 17.20 -18.62 -2.12
N ALA A 223 16.29 -19.46 -1.62
CA ALA A 223 16.33 -19.92 -0.24
C ALA A 223 17.55 -20.80 0.04
N GLU A 224 18.04 -21.55 -0.96
CA GLU A 224 19.25 -22.36 -0.87
C GLU A 224 20.54 -21.54 -0.73
N ASN A 225 20.50 -20.23 -1.02
CA ASN A 225 21.64 -19.32 -0.86
C ASN A 225 21.63 -18.59 0.50
N MET A 226 20.66 -18.88 1.36
CA MET A 226 20.58 -18.33 2.71
C MET A 226 21.47 -19.08 3.69
N THR A 227 21.67 -18.52 4.88
CA THR A 227 22.26 -19.23 6.01
C THR A 227 21.22 -20.19 6.59
N LEU A 228 21.47 -21.50 6.42
CA LEU A 228 20.54 -22.56 6.79
C LEU A 228 20.92 -23.22 8.11
N THR A 229 19.95 -23.33 9.03
CA THR A 229 20.01 -24.15 10.24
C THR A 229 18.84 -25.13 10.21
N ASN A 230 19.10 -26.44 10.32
CA ASN A 230 18.08 -27.51 10.25
C ASN A 230 17.22 -27.56 8.96
N TYR A 231 17.52 -26.73 7.96
CA TYR A 231 17.08 -26.93 6.58
C TYR A 231 18.11 -27.75 5.81
N ILE A 232 17.65 -28.57 4.87
CA ILE A 232 18.47 -29.23 3.86
C ILE A 232 18.08 -28.72 2.47
N VAL A 233 19.03 -28.75 1.53
CA VAL A 233 18.76 -28.41 0.13
C VAL A 233 18.35 -29.67 -0.62
N GLU A 234 17.12 -29.69 -1.14
CA GLU A 234 16.64 -30.69 -2.09
C GLU A 234 16.93 -30.21 -3.51
N SER A 235 17.63 -31.03 -4.31
CA SER A 235 17.97 -30.71 -5.71
C SER A 235 17.04 -31.44 -6.68
N ARG A 236 17.00 -30.99 -7.94
CA ARG A 236 16.21 -31.56 -9.05
C ARG A 236 14.70 -31.30 -8.93
N ASN A 237 14.30 -30.21 -8.28
CA ASN A 237 12.91 -29.76 -8.33
C ASN A 237 12.71 -28.85 -9.55
N SER A 238 12.21 -29.40 -10.66
CA SER A 238 12.06 -28.64 -11.92
C SER A 238 11.09 -27.46 -11.84
N SER A 239 10.25 -27.40 -10.80
CA SER A 239 9.30 -26.31 -10.57
C SER A 239 9.86 -25.16 -9.73
N ALA A 240 11.00 -25.36 -9.06
CA ALA A 240 11.67 -24.36 -8.24
C ALA A 240 12.64 -23.51 -9.08
N LEU A 241 12.89 -22.26 -8.68
CA LEU A 241 13.98 -21.49 -9.27
C LEU A 241 15.32 -22.11 -8.86
N GLY A 242 16.31 -22.08 -9.74
CA GLY A 242 17.57 -22.78 -9.52
C GLY A 242 17.46 -24.31 -9.53
N GLN A 243 16.25 -24.84 -9.70
CA GLN A 243 15.89 -26.25 -9.57
C GLN A 243 16.23 -26.87 -8.20
N LYS A 244 16.23 -26.02 -7.17
CA LYS A 244 16.53 -26.36 -5.78
C LYS A 244 15.45 -25.77 -4.87
N VAL A 245 15.18 -26.45 -3.76
CA VAL A 245 14.26 -25.98 -2.72
C VAL A 245 14.88 -26.33 -1.38
N ILE A 246 14.68 -25.51 -0.36
CA ILE A 246 15.07 -25.90 1.00
C ILE A 246 13.89 -26.60 1.68
N SER A 247 14.18 -27.62 2.48
CA SER A 247 13.19 -28.46 3.17
C SER A 247 13.63 -28.71 4.60
N VAL A 248 12.70 -28.66 5.56
CA VAL A 248 13.03 -28.89 6.98
C VAL A 248 13.56 -30.31 7.16
N ASN A 249 14.66 -30.45 7.90
CA ASN A 249 15.26 -31.75 8.18
C ASN A 249 14.42 -32.56 9.18
N ALA A 250 13.62 -33.49 8.63
CA ALA A 250 12.82 -34.48 9.34
C ALA A 250 13.52 -35.17 10.51
N ALA A 251 14.83 -35.44 10.38
CA ALA A 251 15.56 -36.26 11.33
C ALA A 251 15.78 -35.56 12.69
N THR A 252 15.58 -34.24 12.74
CA THR A 252 15.91 -33.42 13.92
C THR A 252 14.69 -33.02 14.76
N ASN A 253 13.45 -33.22 14.26
CA ASN A 253 12.21 -32.65 14.84
C ASN A 253 12.35 -31.18 15.27
N SER A 254 13.28 -30.45 14.66
CA SER A 254 13.68 -29.10 15.05
C SER A 254 13.14 -28.10 14.03
N ILE A 255 12.96 -26.86 14.48
CA ILE A 255 12.57 -25.74 13.61
C ILE A 255 13.72 -25.51 12.61
N GLY A 256 13.40 -25.57 11.31
CA GLY A 256 14.28 -25.10 10.24
C GLY A 256 14.33 -23.59 10.25
N THR A 257 15.51 -22.99 10.11
CA THR A 257 15.69 -21.53 10.00
C THR A 257 16.56 -21.20 8.81
N ALA A 258 16.06 -20.37 7.90
CA ALA A 258 16.81 -19.80 6.78
C ALA A 258 16.90 -18.28 6.99
N SER A 259 18.13 -17.74 6.98
CA SER A 259 18.34 -16.32 7.27
C SER A 259 19.35 -15.67 6.33
N PHE A 260 19.17 -14.38 6.05
CA PHE A 260 20.12 -13.58 5.29
C PHE A 260 19.98 -12.10 5.67
N GLN A 261 20.91 -11.29 5.19
CA GLN A 261 20.86 -9.83 5.35
C GLN A 261 20.36 -9.21 4.04
N PHE A 262 19.30 -8.44 4.11
CA PHE A 262 18.75 -7.73 2.95
C PHE A 262 19.82 -6.81 2.35
N SER A 263 20.09 -6.96 1.05
CA SER A 263 21.13 -6.20 0.35
C SER A 263 20.56 -5.20 -0.68
N GLY A 264 19.24 -5.08 -0.76
CA GLY A 264 18.59 -4.10 -1.63
C GLY A 264 18.71 -2.67 -1.10
N SER A 265 18.28 -1.70 -1.89
CA SER A 265 18.24 -0.28 -1.51
C SER A 265 17.32 -0.03 -0.32
N ALA A 266 17.56 1.06 0.42
CA ALA A 266 16.64 1.51 1.45
C ALA A 266 15.35 2.02 0.81
N ASN A 267 14.24 1.30 0.96
CA ASN A 267 12.91 1.66 0.42
C ASN A 267 11.82 0.83 1.12
N LYS A 268 10.55 1.04 0.79
CA LYS A 268 9.44 0.15 1.12
C LYS A 268 9.32 -0.98 0.12
N TYR A 269 8.97 -2.16 0.62
CA TYR A 269 8.83 -3.37 -0.19
C TYR A 269 7.56 -4.13 0.17
N ASP A 270 6.93 -4.73 -0.83
CA ASP A 270 6.13 -5.92 -0.63
C ASP A 270 7.08 -7.13 -0.62
N VAL A 271 6.92 -8.01 0.36
CA VAL A 271 7.72 -9.22 0.49
C VAL A 271 6.86 -10.42 0.17
N VAL A 272 7.30 -11.21 -0.79
CA VAL A 272 6.60 -12.41 -1.26
C VAL A 272 7.47 -13.64 -1.00
N VAL A 273 6.89 -14.68 -0.43
CA VAL A 273 7.53 -15.98 -0.24
C VAL A 273 6.94 -16.98 -1.22
N SER A 274 7.81 -17.66 -1.97
CA SER A 274 7.47 -18.81 -2.82
C SER A 274 7.74 -20.10 -2.03
N TYR A 275 6.70 -20.92 -1.84
CA TYR A 275 6.74 -22.12 -1.01
C TYR A 275 5.87 -23.24 -1.59
N TYR A 276 5.88 -24.41 -0.98
CA TYR A 276 5.05 -25.54 -1.37
C TYR A 276 4.08 -25.92 -0.23
N ASP A 277 2.84 -26.22 -0.58
CA ASP A 277 1.78 -26.71 0.31
C ASP A 277 1.28 -28.06 -0.24
N GLU A 278 1.62 -29.13 0.45
CA GLU A 278 1.48 -30.52 0.03
C GLU A 278 0.34 -31.17 0.84
N ASN A 279 -0.36 -32.13 0.25
CA ASN A 279 -1.56 -32.67 0.90
C ASN A 279 -1.32 -33.81 1.91
N ASP A 280 -0.10 -33.94 2.44
CA ASP A 280 0.32 -35.05 3.31
C ASP A 280 0.69 -34.64 4.75
N GLY A 281 0.35 -33.42 5.19
CA GLY A 281 0.52 -33.00 6.58
C GLY A 281 -0.04 -31.62 6.93
N GLN A 282 0.57 -30.99 7.95
CA GLN A 282 0.26 -29.62 8.39
C GLN A 282 1.51 -28.88 8.90
N GLY A 283 2.44 -28.58 7.99
CA GLY A 283 3.63 -27.77 8.30
C GLY A 283 3.27 -26.33 8.66
N GLN A 284 4.23 -25.55 9.19
CA GLN A 284 4.04 -24.12 9.42
C GLN A 284 5.25 -23.34 8.89
N LEU A 285 5.00 -22.16 8.35
CA LEU A 285 6.01 -21.16 8.03
C LEU A 285 5.79 -19.90 8.86
N LYS A 286 6.90 -19.28 9.27
CA LYS A 286 6.95 -18.04 10.03
C LYS A 286 7.99 -17.12 9.41
N PHE A 287 7.59 -15.91 9.04
CA PHE A 287 8.45 -14.92 8.42
C PHE A 287 8.79 -13.81 9.42
N LYS A 288 10.06 -13.41 9.48
CA LYS A 288 10.56 -12.37 10.38
C LYS A 288 11.44 -11.35 9.67
N VAL A 289 11.39 -10.12 10.16
CA VAL A 289 12.22 -8.99 9.73
C VAL A 289 12.79 -8.28 10.95
N GLY A 290 14.12 -8.08 10.97
CA GLY A 290 14.80 -7.47 12.11
C GLY A 290 14.68 -8.28 13.41
N GLY A 291 14.36 -9.58 13.32
CA GLY A 291 14.07 -10.43 14.47
C GLY A 291 12.59 -10.48 14.88
N ASN A 292 11.75 -9.56 14.39
CA ASN A 292 10.32 -9.50 14.69
C ASN A 292 9.52 -10.37 13.72
N GLN A 293 8.54 -11.12 14.22
CA GLN A 293 7.62 -11.88 13.37
C GLN A 293 6.66 -10.94 12.64
N VAL A 294 6.58 -11.08 11.32
CA VAL A 294 5.71 -10.27 10.45
C VAL A 294 4.54 -11.08 9.90
N ASP A 295 4.73 -12.38 9.65
CA ASP A 295 3.65 -13.28 9.23
C ASP A 295 3.90 -14.71 9.72
N GLN A 296 2.83 -15.49 9.84
CA GLN A 296 2.87 -16.92 10.15
C GLN A 296 1.65 -17.62 9.55
N TRP A 297 1.86 -18.71 8.82
CA TRP A 297 0.77 -19.48 8.23
C TRP A 297 1.04 -20.99 8.23
N THR A 298 -0.05 -21.75 8.19
CA THR A 298 -0.02 -23.21 8.12
C THR A 298 -0.08 -23.66 6.66
N LEU A 299 0.68 -24.70 6.33
CA LEU A 299 0.62 -25.44 5.07
C LEU A 299 -0.47 -26.48 5.24
N ASN A 300 -1.65 -26.24 4.68
CA ASN A 300 -2.81 -27.14 4.87
C ASN A 300 -3.77 -27.13 3.68
N GLN A 301 -3.36 -26.58 2.54
CA GLN A 301 -4.19 -26.55 1.35
C GLN A 301 -4.10 -27.89 0.64
N ASN A 302 -5.24 -28.56 0.49
CA ASN A 302 -5.28 -29.80 -0.30
C ASN A 302 -5.27 -29.47 -1.80
N LEU A 303 -4.07 -29.31 -2.34
CA LEU A 303 -3.84 -29.06 -3.77
C LEU A 303 -3.78 -30.35 -4.59
N GLY A 304 -4.08 -31.51 -4.00
CA GLY A 304 -4.24 -32.79 -4.71
C GLY A 304 -2.95 -33.55 -5.03
N ASN A 305 -1.81 -33.14 -4.48
CA ASN A 305 -0.52 -33.83 -4.66
C ASN A 305 0.33 -33.77 -3.36
N ALA A 306 1.04 -34.86 -3.06
CA ALA A 306 1.86 -35.05 -1.86
C ALA A 306 3.35 -34.76 -2.13
N SER A 307 3.66 -33.98 -3.15
CA SER A 307 5.04 -33.70 -3.55
C SER A 307 5.17 -32.26 -4.02
N ALA A 308 6.27 -31.62 -3.63
CA ALA A 308 6.65 -30.27 -4.06
C ALA A 308 6.86 -30.22 -5.58
N ASN A 309 5.85 -29.77 -6.31
CA ASN A 309 5.87 -29.61 -7.76
C ASN A 309 5.02 -28.39 -8.15
N SER A 310 4.89 -28.11 -9.45
CA SER A 310 4.19 -26.91 -9.94
C SER A 310 2.72 -26.81 -9.50
N GLN A 311 2.07 -27.91 -9.13
CA GLN A 311 0.69 -27.92 -8.64
C GLN A 311 0.59 -27.51 -7.16
N THR A 312 1.60 -27.82 -6.36
CA THR A 312 1.66 -27.52 -4.91
C THR A 312 2.43 -26.24 -4.61
N LYS A 313 3.07 -25.63 -5.63
CA LYS A 313 3.79 -24.36 -5.51
C LYS A 313 2.83 -23.20 -5.34
N LEU A 314 3.01 -22.44 -4.27
CA LEU A 314 2.24 -21.24 -3.93
C LEU A 314 3.16 -20.03 -3.76
N ARG A 315 2.56 -18.85 -3.89
CA ARG A 315 3.18 -17.56 -3.56
C ARG A 315 2.29 -16.84 -2.57
N ARG A 316 2.89 -16.23 -1.55
CA ARG A 316 2.17 -15.46 -0.53
C ARG A 316 2.91 -14.17 -0.24
N THR A 317 2.19 -13.05 -0.27
CA THR A 317 2.66 -11.78 0.27
C THR A 317 2.65 -11.88 1.79
N VAL A 318 3.83 -11.83 2.40
CA VAL A 318 4.04 -11.96 3.86
C VAL A 318 4.22 -10.61 4.54
N ALA A 319 4.47 -9.56 3.76
CA ALA A 319 4.52 -8.19 4.25
C ALA A 319 4.22 -7.23 3.10
N THR A 320 3.55 -6.11 3.39
CA THR A 320 3.19 -5.09 2.38
C THR A 320 3.69 -3.72 2.83
N GLY A 321 4.36 -3.00 1.92
CA GLY A 321 4.87 -1.64 2.18
C GLY A 321 5.84 -1.53 3.36
N ILE A 322 6.56 -2.60 3.68
CA ILE A 322 7.52 -2.63 4.79
C ILE A 322 8.80 -1.91 4.41
N SER A 323 9.22 -0.95 5.25
CA SER A 323 10.52 -0.28 5.10
C SER A 323 11.68 -1.25 5.40
N LEU A 324 12.55 -1.46 4.41
CA LEU A 324 13.76 -2.27 4.55
C LEU A 324 14.99 -1.43 4.25
N ASN A 325 16.00 -1.52 5.11
CA ASN A 325 17.31 -0.90 4.89
C ASN A 325 18.35 -1.98 4.54
N PRO A 326 19.42 -1.65 3.77
CA PRO A 326 20.54 -2.56 3.59
C PRO A 326 21.08 -3.05 4.94
N GLY A 327 21.24 -4.36 5.09
CA GLY A 327 21.63 -5.01 6.34
C GLY A 327 20.48 -5.37 7.29
N THR A 328 19.22 -5.21 6.87
CA THR A 328 18.07 -5.70 7.65
C THR A 328 18.06 -7.23 7.65
N ALA A 329 18.02 -7.86 8.82
CA ALA A 329 17.97 -9.31 8.93
C ALA A 329 16.60 -9.84 8.49
N ILE A 330 16.60 -10.80 7.57
CA ILE A 330 15.41 -11.53 7.12
C ILE A 330 15.55 -12.98 7.57
N GLU A 331 14.51 -13.54 8.17
CA GLU A 331 14.48 -14.91 8.65
C GLU A 331 13.16 -15.60 8.30
N ILE A 332 13.25 -16.84 7.82
CA ILE A 332 12.10 -17.74 7.65
C ILE A 332 12.32 -18.98 8.49
N GLN A 333 11.36 -19.26 9.36
CA GLN A 333 11.32 -20.46 10.16
C GLN A 333 10.24 -21.41 9.63
N GLY A 334 10.55 -22.70 9.60
CA GLY A 334 9.60 -23.73 9.19
C GLY A 334 9.60 -24.93 10.11
N THR A 335 8.44 -25.58 10.20
CA THR A 335 8.26 -26.84 10.93
C THR A 335 7.83 -27.95 9.98
N ALA A 336 8.13 -29.18 10.37
CA ALA A 336 7.60 -30.38 9.73
C ALA A 336 6.57 -31.03 10.65
N ASN A 337 5.45 -31.48 10.09
CA ASN A 337 4.40 -32.15 10.85
C ASN A 337 3.68 -33.20 9.99
N GLN A 338 3.52 -34.40 10.53
CA GLN A 338 2.75 -35.51 9.94
C GLN A 338 3.18 -36.01 8.54
N GLY A 339 4.37 -35.62 8.05
CA GLY A 339 4.87 -36.05 6.73
C GLY A 339 5.13 -34.87 5.80
N GLU A 340 4.52 -33.73 6.08
CA GLU A 340 4.73 -32.49 5.33
C GLU A 340 5.90 -31.69 5.89
N TYR A 341 6.79 -31.30 4.99
CA TYR A 341 7.98 -30.52 5.29
C TYR A 341 7.78 -29.11 4.78
N ALA A 342 7.99 -28.10 5.62
CA ALA A 342 8.02 -26.73 5.13
C ALA A 342 9.12 -26.58 4.08
N ARG A 343 8.70 -26.33 2.83
CA ARG A 343 9.57 -26.20 1.66
C ARG A 343 9.51 -24.79 1.08
N ILE A 344 10.67 -24.15 0.93
CA ILE A 344 10.78 -22.76 0.47
C ILE A 344 11.69 -22.70 -0.75
N ASP A 345 11.23 -22.01 -1.79
CA ASP A 345 11.98 -21.79 -3.04
C ASP A 345 12.75 -20.47 -2.98
N TYR A 346 12.06 -19.34 -2.81
CA TYR A 346 12.71 -18.03 -2.73
C TYR A 346 11.88 -17.03 -1.92
N VAL A 347 12.55 -15.94 -1.56
CA VAL A 347 11.95 -14.71 -1.05
C VAL A 347 12.16 -13.61 -2.07
N GLU A 348 11.13 -12.82 -2.30
CA GLU A 348 11.09 -11.77 -3.30
C GLU A 348 10.72 -10.45 -2.65
N PHE A 349 11.41 -9.39 -3.07
CA PHE A 349 11.26 -8.03 -2.61
C PHE A 349 10.86 -7.18 -3.81
N ILE A 350 9.63 -6.70 -3.75
CA ILE A 350 9.01 -5.90 -4.80
C ILE A 350 8.93 -4.46 -4.26
N PRO A 351 9.58 -3.46 -4.88
CA PRO A 351 9.42 -2.07 -4.46
C PRO A 351 7.93 -1.70 -4.32
N TYR A 352 7.59 -1.06 -3.20
CA TYR A 352 6.21 -0.74 -2.88
C TYR A 352 5.73 0.45 -3.71
N SER A 353 4.92 0.15 -4.72
CA SER A 353 4.25 1.12 -5.59
C SER A 353 2.73 0.97 -5.43
N ASN A 354 2.00 2.08 -5.33
CA ASN A 354 0.56 2.06 -5.08
C ASN A 354 -0.21 2.89 -6.12
N ALA A 355 -1.24 2.30 -6.71
CA ALA A 355 -2.17 2.95 -7.62
C ALA A 355 -3.58 2.92 -7.02
N SER A 356 -4.21 4.09 -6.90
CA SER A 356 -5.58 4.24 -6.42
C SER A 356 -6.46 4.91 -7.46
N PHE A 357 -7.71 4.45 -7.63
CA PHE A 357 -8.64 5.06 -8.58
C PHE A 357 -9.76 5.83 -7.86
N SER A 358 -10.35 6.78 -8.59
CA SER A 358 -11.61 7.43 -8.24
C SER A 358 -12.41 7.72 -9.51
N ALA A 359 -13.69 7.34 -9.50
CA ALA A 359 -14.64 7.65 -10.57
C ALA A 359 -16.05 7.83 -9.98
N ALA A 360 -16.82 8.77 -10.51
CA ALA A 360 -18.20 8.98 -10.09
C ALA A 360 -19.12 7.89 -10.66
N ASN A 361 -20.13 7.49 -9.87
CA ASN A 361 -21.24 6.69 -10.36
C ASN A 361 -22.13 7.53 -11.29
N ILE A 362 -22.74 6.90 -12.28
CA ILE A 362 -23.62 7.55 -13.26
C ILE A 362 -25.07 7.27 -12.88
N THR A 363 -25.80 8.29 -12.47
CA THR A 363 -27.18 8.17 -11.95
C THR A 363 -28.21 8.97 -12.74
N GLN A 364 -27.77 9.72 -13.76
CA GLN A 364 -28.64 10.51 -14.64
C GLN A 364 -28.36 10.18 -16.10
N ALA A 365 -29.42 10.01 -16.90
CA ALA A 365 -29.33 9.73 -18.33
C ALA A 365 -28.91 11.01 -19.09
N SER A 366 -27.62 11.35 -18.99
CA SER A 366 -27.05 12.54 -19.60
C SER A 366 -25.53 12.37 -19.76
N GLY A 367 -24.95 13.08 -20.74
CA GLY A 367 -23.51 13.03 -21.01
C GLY A 367 -23.09 11.88 -21.93
N THR A 368 -21.96 12.08 -22.62
CA THR A 368 -21.43 11.15 -23.60
C THR A 368 -20.22 10.36 -23.07
N THR A 369 -19.67 10.76 -21.94
CA THR A 369 -18.40 10.23 -21.39
C THR A 369 -18.36 10.25 -19.88
N ASN A 370 -17.49 9.42 -19.28
CA ASN A 370 -17.17 9.44 -17.85
C ASN A 370 -15.66 9.66 -17.65
N THR A 371 -15.29 10.35 -16.56
CA THR A 371 -13.90 10.62 -16.20
C THR A 371 -13.47 9.74 -15.03
N ILE A 372 -12.28 9.17 -15.14
CA ILE A 372 -11.65 8.30 -14.16
C ILE A 372 -10.32 8.94 -13.78
N SER A 373 -10.06 9.10 -12.49
CA SER A 373 -8.77 9.57 -12.00
C SER A 373 -8.01 8.40 -11.40
N VAL A 374 -6.75 8.22 -11.77
CA VAL A 374 -5.86 7.22 -11.15
C VAL A 374 -4.63 7.91 -10.62
N THR A 375 -4.35 7.75 -9.33
CA THR A 375 -3.19 8.32 -8.64
C THR A 375 -2.17 7.25 -8.36
N TYR A 376 -0.97 7.46 -8.88
CA TYR A 376 0.21 6.64 -8.73
C TYR A 376 1.14 7.27 -7.69
N THR A 377 1.58 6.48 -6.73
CA THR A 377 2.54 6.88 -5.70
C THR A 377 3.68 5.88 -5.63
N ASP A 378 4.89 6.40 -5.60
CA ASP A 378 6.12 5.65 -5.43
C ASP A 378 7.15 6.56 -4.72
N GLU A 379 8.04 6.00 -3.89
CA GLU A 379 9.05 6.78 -3.17
C GLU A 379 10.15 7.32 -4.10
N ASP A 380 10.42 6.65 -5.23
CA ASP A 380 11.32 7.12 -6.29
C ASP A 380 10.64 8.11 -7.25
N GLY A 381 9.33 8.31 -7.09
CA GLY A 381 8.49 9.13 -7.96
C GLY A 381 8.14 8.46 -9.30
N ILE A 382 7.19 9.04 -10.03
CA ILE A 382 6.61 8.42 -11.23
C ILE A 382 7.22 8.98 -12.51
N ASP A 383 7.58 8.12 -13.46
CA ASP A 383 8.00 8.54 -14.80
C ASP A 383 6.78 9.02 -15.59
N LEU A 384 6.65 10.34 -15.70
CA LEU A 384 5.54 11.00 -16.40
C LEU A 384 5.42 10.57 -17.87
N SER A 385 6.51 10.10 -18.50
CA SER A 385 6.47 9.63 -19.90
C SER A 385 5.77 8.29 -20.06
N SER A 386 5.58 7.56 -18.96
CA SER A 386 4.86 6.28 -18.94
C SER A 386 3.36 6.41 -18.77
N ILE A 387 2.85 7.60 -18.48
CA ILE A 387 1.41 7.84 -18.31
C ILE A 387 0.78 8.11 -19.68
N ASP A 388 0.04 7.13 -20.22
CA ASP A 388 -0.56 7.22 -21.54
C ASP A 388 -1.91 6.49 -21.69
N ASN A 389 -2.41 6.36 -22.93
CA ASN A 389 -3.72 5.75 -23.21
C ASN A 389 -3.78 4.22 -23.01
N ASN A 390 -2.64 3.57 -22.80
CA ASN A 390 -2.55 2.14 -22.60
C ASN A 390 -2.67 1.76 -21.11
N ASP A 391 -2.53 2.71 -20.19
CA ASP A 391 -2.53 2.47 -18.75
C ASP A 391 -3.82 1.80 -18.26
N ILE A 392 -4.97 2.35 -18.63
CA ILE A 392 -6.25 2.01 -18.00
C ILE A 392 -7.21 1.37 -19.00
N ARG A 393 -7.72 0.19 -18.65
CA ARG A 393 -8.81 -0.47 -19.36
C ARG A 393 -10.06 -0.52 -18.48
N VAL A 394 -11.22 -0.25 -19.07
CA VAL A 394 -12.51 -0.38 -18.40
C VAL A 394 -13.32 -1.47 -19.07
N THR A 395 -13.82 -2.41 -18.27
CA THR A 395 -14.75 -3.44 -18.70
C THR A 395 -16.11 -3.25 -18.01
N GLY A 396 -17.19 -3.71 -18.63
CA GLY A 396 -18.54 -3.51 -18.09
C GLY A 396 -19.59 -4.41 -18.74
N PRO A 397 -20.88 -4.14 -18.48
CA PRO A 397 -22.01 -4.90 -19.03
C PRO A 397 -21.99 -4.93 -20.57
N ASN A 398 -22.72 -5.89 -21.15
CA ASN A 398 -22.91 -6.00 -22.61
C ASN A 398 -21.61 -6.08 -23.43
N ASN A 399 -20.57 -6.73 -22.88
CA ASN A 399 -19.23 -6.83 -23.48
C ASN A 399 -18.52 -5.48 -23.68
N PHE A 400 -18.88 -4.46 -22.89
CA PHE A 400 -18.13 -3.20 -22.89
C PHE A 400 -16.67 -3.47 -22.48
N ASN A 401 -15.74 -3.03 -23.32
CA ASN A 401 -14.31 -3.17 -23.10
C ASN A 401 -13.58 -2.06 -23.87
N GLN A 402 -13.10 -1.04 -23.16
CA GLN A 402 -12.49 0.15 -23.77
C GLN A 402 -11.18 0.52 -23.05
N LEU A 403 -10.13 0.86 -23.81
CA LEU A 403 -8.98 1.60 -23.27
C LEU A 403 -9.39 3.04 -23.01
N ALA A 404 -9.17 3.52 -21.79
CA ALA A 404 -9.51 4.88 -21.41
C ALA A 404 -8.51 5.87 -22.02
N THR A 405 -8.99 6.99 -22.51
CA THR A 405 -8.16 8.03 -23.14
C THR A 405 -7.64 8.99 -22.08
N LEU A 406 -6.33 9.14 -21.96
CA LEU A 406 -5.71 10.15 -21.10
C LEU A 406 -6.06 11.55 -21.58
N THR A 407 -6.54 12.37 -20.66
CA THR A 407 -7.00 13.75 -20.91
C THR A 407 -6.17 14.78 -20.16
N GLY A 408 -5.44 14.38 -19.13
CA GLY A 408 -4.53 15.24 -18.38
C GLY A 408 -3.75 14.47 -17.33
N VAL A 409 -2.68 15.06 -16.83
CA VAL A 409 -1.85 14.54 -15.74
C VAL A 409 -1.57 15.68 -14.77
N ASN A 410 -1.77 15.44 -13.48
CA ASN A 410 -1.37 16.34 -12.41
C ASN A 410 -0.30 15.68 -11.53
N GLN A 411 0.65 16.47 -11.04
CA GLN A 411 1.67 16.01 -10.10
C GLN A 411 1.60 16.86 -8.83
N SER A 412 1.60 16.21 -7.67
CA SER A 412 1.61 16.87 -6.36
C SER A 412 2.34 16.00 -5.34
N ASN A 413 3.37 16.55 -4.68
CA ASN A 413 4.13 15.90 -3.59
C ASN A 413 4.57 14.45 -3.89
N GLY A 414 5.14 14.19 -5.07
CA GLY A 414 5.63 12.86 -5.46
C GLY A 414 4.56 11.91 -6.00
N ALA A 415 3.27 12.21 -5.80
CA ALA A 415 2.16 11.50 -6.43
C ALA A 415 1.86 12.06 -7.83
N VAL A 416 1.49 11.20 -8.77
CA VAL A 416 1.05 11.56 -10.12
C VAL A 416 -0.36 11.04 -10.36
N THR A 417 -1.29 11.92 -10.71
CA THR A 417 -2.67 11.59 -11.04
C THR A 417 -2.91 11.72 -12.53
N GLY A 418 -3.21 10.62 -13.21
CA GLY A 418 -3.71 10.61 -14.58
C GLY A 418 -5.24 10.74 -14.61
N PHE A 419 -5.76 11.58 -15.49
CA PHE A 419 -7.20 11.74 -15.76
C PHE A 419 -7.55 11.08 -17.07
N TYR A 420 -8.33 10.00 -17.01
CA TYR A 420 -8.72 9.19 -18.14
C TYR A 420 -10.21 9.34 -18.45
N ARG A 421 -10.58 9.16 -19.71
CA ARG A 421 -11.94 9.31 -20.21
C ARG A 421 -12.39 8.06 -20.95
N ILE A 422 -13.62 7.63 -20.68
CA ILE A 422 -14.31 6.58 -21.44
C ILE A 422 -15.57 7.14 -22.10
N ASN A 423 -16.01 6.51 -23.19
CA ASN A 423 -17.22 6.89 -23.90
C ASN A 423 -18.38 5.96 -23.52
N ALA A 424 -19.59 6.51 -23.47
CA ALA A 424 -20.79 5.69 -23.33
C ALA A 424 -20.91 4.72 -24.53
N PRO A 425 -21.27 3.44 -24.32
CA PRO A 425 -21.32 2.42 -25.38
C PRO A 425 -22.20 2.82 -26.59
N GLY A 426 -23.32 3.52 -26.34
CA GLY A 426 -24.26 4.01 -27.35
C GLY A 426 -24.10 5.49 -27.73
N GLY A 427 -23.06 6.16 -27.24
CA GLY A 427 -22.82 7.60 -27.45
C GLY A 427 -23.44 8.51 -26.38
N THR A 428 -24.45 8.04 -25.64
CA THR A 428 -24.99 8.68 -24.43
C THR A 428 -25.26 7.63 -23.37
N TRP A 429 -25.04 7.95 -22.09
CA TRP A 429 -25.39 7.05 -20.99
C TRP A 429 -26.90 6.88 -20.88
N ASP A 430 -27.39 5.66 -21.08
CA ASP A 430 -28.80 5.31 -21.00
C ASP A 430 -29.05 4.01 -20.20
N THR A 431 -30.31 3.64 -20.00
CA THR A 431 -30.68 2.49 -19.16
C THR A 431 -30.14 1.15 -19.68
N ALA A 432 -29.75 1.05 -20.95
CA ALA A 432 -29.10 -0.15 -21.49
C ALA A 432 -27.64 -0.29 -21.01
N ASP A 433 -27.04 0.80 -20.52
CA ASP A 433 -25.69 0.85 -19.98
C ASP A 433 -25.62 0.53 -18.48
N ASN A 434 -26.75 0.25 -17.83
CA ASN A 434 -26.79 -0.01 -16.38
C ASN A 434 -25.95 -1.23 -15.98
N GLY A 435 -25.20 -1.09 -14.87
CA GLY A 435 -24.44 -2.16 -14.24
C GLY A 435 -23.06 -1.71 -13.72
N THR A 436 -22.26 -2.70 -13.34
CA THR A 436 -20.93 -2.50 -12.75
C THR A 436 -19.86 -2.39 -13.84
N TYR A 437 -19.06 -1.33 -13.77
CA TYR A 437 -17.88 -1.13 -14.61
C TYR A 437 -16.62 -1.30 -13.76
N THR A 438 -15.68 -2.12 -14.21
CA THR A 438 -14.41 -2.41 -13.55
C THR A 438 -13.27 -1.65 -14.20
N VAL A 439 -12.47 -0.97 -13.40
CA VAL A 439 -11.29 -0.20 -13.83
C VAL A 439 -10.04 -1.04 -13.57
N VAL A 440 -9.26 -1.30 -14.61
CA VAL A 440 -8.10 -2.19 -14.58
C VAL A 440 -6.85 -1.46 -15.05
N LEU A 441 -5.84 -1.39 -14.18
CA LEU A 441 -4.48 -1.01 -14.56
C LEU A 441 -3.89 -2.12 -15.43
N GLN A 442 -3.45 -1.79 -16.64
CA GLN A 442 -2.80 -2.74 -17.54
C GLN A 442 -1.38 -3.01 -17.04
N ASN A 443 -0.96 -4.27 -17.17
CA ASN A 443 0.36 -4.68 -16.69
C ASN A 443 1.46 -3.99 -17.50
N ASN A 444 2.55 -3.62 -16.82
CA ASN A 444 3.76 -3.06 -17.43
C ASN A 444 3.53 -1.80 -18.28
N GLN A 445 2.60 -0.91 -17.89
CA GLN A 445 2.37 0.36 -18.60
C GLN A 445 2.98 1.55 -17.86
N VAL A 446 2.59 1.75 -16.60
CA VAL A 446 3.07 2.86 -15.76
C VAL A 446 4.30 2.44 -14.99
N LYS A 447 5.33 3.29 -14.92
CA LYS A 447 6.58 3.01 -14.18
C LYS A 447 7.03 4.20 -13.33
N ASP A 448 7.85 3.88 -12.33
CA ASP A 448 8.58 4.86 -11.53
C ASP A 448 9.82 5.40 -12.27
N ASN A 449 10.51 6.36 -11.65
CA ASN A 449 11.76 6.94 -12.19
C ASN A 449 12.95 5.95 -12.18
N SER A 450 12.84 4.86 -11.43
CA SER A 450 13.79 3.74 -11.37
C SER A 450 13.53 2.71 -12.47
N ASN A 451 12.55 2.95 -13.35
CA ASN A 451 12.04 2.05 -14.39
C ASN A 451 11.36 0.78 -13.87
N ASN A 452 10.87 0.74 -12.63
CA ASN A 452 10.01 -0.34 -12.16
C ASN A 452 8.56 -0.08 -12.59
N PHE A 453 7.93 -1.05 -13.27
CA PHE A 453 6.51 -0.93 -13.64
C PHE A 453 5.60 -1.24 -12.46
N PHE A 454 4.49 -0.52 -12.38
CA PHE A 454 3.37 -0.82 -11.49
C PHE A 454 2.76 -2.17 -11.88
N PRO A 455 2.43 -3.04 -10.90
CA PRO A 455 1.74 -4.28 -11.16
C PRO A 455 0.33 -3.98 -11.70
N GLY A 456 -0.04 -4.60 -12.81
CA GLY A 456 -1.39 -4.50 -13.36
C GLY A 456 -2.42 -5.18 -12.44
N GLY A 457 -3.67 -4.72 -12.48
CA GLY A 457 -4.70 -5.27 -11.60
C GLY A 457 -6.01 -4.47 -11.58
N ASN A 458 -7.01 -5.04 -10.92
CA ASN A 458 -8.27 -4.35 -10.67
C ASN A 458 -8.05 -3.25 -9.64
N LEU A 459 -8.29 -1.99 -10.02
CA LEU A 459 -8.21 -0.85 -9.11
C LEU A 459 -9.54 -0.63 -8.36
N GLY A 460 -10.66 -1.06 -8.95
CA GLY A 460 -11.99 -1.05 -8.37
C GLY A 460 -13.10 -0.78 -9.38
N ASN A 461 -14.29 -0.41 -8.89
CA ASN A 461 -15.51 -0.38 -9.70
C ASN A 461 -16.30 0.94 -9.54
N PHE A 462 -16.99 1.36 -10.59
CA PHE A 462 -18.08 2.35 -10.52
C PHE A 462 -19.39 1.77 -11.09
N GLN A 463 -20.52 2.41 -10.76
CA GLN A 463 -21.87 1.95 -11.09
C GLN A 463 -22.57 2.89 -12.06
N VAL A 464 -23.32 2.31 -13.00
CA VAL A 464 -24.30 3.03 -13.84
C VAL A 464 -25.70 2.56 -13.45
N ASN A 465 -26.53 3.47 -12.95
CA ASN A 465 -27.87 3.21 -12.40
C ASN A 465 -28.88 4.28 -12.83
N LEU A 466 -29.42 4.13 -14.04
CA LEU A 466 -30.35 5.08 -14.68
C LEU A 466 -31.80 4.60 -14.60
N ALA A 467 -32.74 5.52 -14.35
CA ALA A 467 -34.18 5.26 -14.26
C ALA A 467 -34.90 5.42 -15.62
N GLN A 468 -35.89 4.56 -15.90
CA GLN A 468 -36.63 4.53 -17.17
C GLN A 468 -37.84 5.48 -17.16
N SER A 469 -37.96 6.37 -18.16
CA SER A 469 -39.14 7.24 -18.37
C SER A 469 -40.23 6.51 -19.18
N GLY A 470 -41.37 6.16 -18.58
CA GLY A 470 -42.50 5.50 -19.26
C GLY A 470 -43.46 6.47 -19.97
N GLY A 471 -43.93 6.13 -21.18
CA GLY A 471 -44.95 6.92 -21.91
C GLY A 471 -46.37 6.84 -21.29
N ASN A 472 -47.32 7.62 -21.83
CA ASN A 472 -48.73 7.64 -21.38
C ASN A 472 -49.40 6.26 -21.55
N ILE A 473 -50.18 5.84 -20.55
CA ILE A 473 -50.88 4.55 -20.54
C ILE A 473 -52.38 4.76 -20.42
N ARG A 474 -53.16 4.30 -21.39
CA ARG A 474 -54.63 4.27 -21.32
C ARG A 474 -55.13 2.85 -21.10
N MET A 475 -56.12 2.71 -20.23
CA MET A 475 -56.80 1.45 -19.94
C MET A 475 -58.31 1.64 -20.03
N GLU A 476 -58.90 1.06 -21.07
CA GLU A 476 -60.34 1.07 -21.30
C GLU A 476 -61.07 0.26 -20.22
N ALA A 477 -62.15 0.80 -19.64
CA ALA A 477 -62.83 0.20 -18.50
C ALA A 477 -63.56 -1.11 -18.89
N GLU A 478 -64.01 -1.23 -20.14
CA GLU A 478 -64.63 -2.44 -20.70
C GLU A 478 -63.66 -3.63 -20.80
N ASN A 479 -62.36 -3.35 -20.89
CA ASN A 479 -61.29 -4.36 -20.96
C ASN A 479 -60.76 -4.79 -19.59
N MET A 480 -61.24 -4.14 -18.51
CA MET A 480 -60.89 -4.52 -17.14
C MET A 480 -61.73 -5.69 -16.62
N GLN A 481 -61.25 -6.34 -15.55
CA GLN A 481 -62.01 -7.38 -14.86
C GLN A 481 -63.20 -6.74 -14.13
N ARG A 482 -64.42 -7.07 -14.55
CA ARG A 482 -65.68 -6.43 -14.12
C ARG A 482 -66.46 -7.30 -13.15
N THR A 483 -66.99 -6.68 -12.09
CA THR A 483 -68.00 -7.26 -11.20
C THR A 483 -69.22 -6.35 -11.15
N SER A 484 -70.40 -6.88 -11.49
CA SER A 484 -71.70 -6.16 -11.55
C SER A 484 -71.83 -5.04 -12.59
N TYR A 485 -70.78 -4.74 -13.36
CA TYR A 485 -70.82 -3.85 -14.52
C TYR A 485 -71.18 -4.59 -15.82
N LEU A 486 -72.03 -3.99 -16.65
CA LEU A 486 -72.30 -4.42 -18.03
C LEU A 486 -71.49 -3.57 -19.01
N ILE A 487 -71.26 -4.07 -20.23
CA ILE A 487 -70.80 -3.25 -21.36
C ILE A 487 -72.01 -2.65 -22.05
N GLU A 488 -71.97 -1.35 -22.28
CA GLU A 488 -72.94 -0.57 -23.03
C GLU A 488 -72.30 -0.12 -24.35
N SER A 489 -72.98 -0.33 -25.49
CA SER A 489 -72.55 0.23 -26.77
C SER A 489 -72.95 1.70 -26.85
N ASN A 490 -71.97 2.59 -26.94
CA ASN A 490 -72.19 4.02 -26.92
C ASN A 490 -71.20 4.74 -27.83
N THR A 491 -71.69 5.40 -28.89
CA THR A 491 -70.83 6.07 -29.89
C THR A 491 -70.08 7.29 -29.35
N ALA A 492 -70.42 7.81 -28.17
CA ALA A 492 -69.72 8.90 -27.52
C ALA A 492 -68.51 8.47 -26.67
N ALA A 493 -68.37 7.16 -26.41
CA ALA A 493 -67.27 6.56 -25.65
C ALA A 493 -66.08 6.19 -26.55
N SER A 494 -64.87 6.00 -25.98
CA SER A 494 -63.77 5.42 -26.75
C SER A 494 -64.14 4.01 -27.21
N ASN A 495 -63.69 3.65 -28.42
CA ASN A 495 -64.02 2.37 -29.05
C ASN A 495 -65.53 2.06 -29.18
N SER A 496 -66.40 3.06 -29.02
CA SER A 496 -67.86 2.92 -28.99
C SER A 496 -68.41 2.01 -27.88
N GLN A 497 -67.67 1.84 -26.79
CA GLN A 497 -68.06 0.99 -25.65
C GLN A 497 -67.73 1.68 -24.32
N LEU A 498 -68.57 1.47 -23.32
CA LEU A 498 -68.31 1.90 -21.94
C LEU A 498 -68.84 0.85 -20.96
N ILE A 499 -68.49 0.99 -19.67
CA ILE A 499 -69.11 0.18 -18.61
C ILE A 499 -70.24 0.94 -17.92
N SER A 500 -71.33 0.25 -17.62
CA SER A 500 -72.52 0.82 -16.98
C SER A 500 -73.12 -0.14 -15.96
N LEU A 501 -73.69 0.39 -14.88
CA LEU A 501 -74.49 -0.39 -13.94
C LEU A 501 -75.88 -0.62 -14.57
N ALA A 502 -76.43 -1.83 -14.43
CA ALA A 502 -77.72 -2.17 -15.04
C ALA A 502 -78.90 -1.52 -14.29
N SER A 503 -79.96 -1.15 -15.02
CA SER A 503 -81.21 -0.60 -14.46
C SER A 503 -81.97 -1.52 -13.51
N SER A 504 -81.72 -2.83 -13.58
CA SER A 504 -82.27 -3.85 -12.67
C SER A 504 -81.19 -4.61 -11.87
N GLY A 505 -79.95 -4.09 -11.83
CA GLY A 505 -78.78 -4.75 -11.26
C GLY A 505 -78.35 -4.23 -9.88
N SER A 506 -77.17 -4.65 -9.44
CA SER A 506 -76.56 -4.22 -8.17
C SER A 506 -76.38 -2.70 -8.10
N SER A 507 -76.68 -2.08 -6.95
CA SER A 507 -76.48 -0.65 -6.70
C SER A 507 -75.01 -0.21 -6.66
N SER A 508 -74.08 -1.16 -6.80
CA SER A 508 -72.64 -0.93 -6.87
C SER A 508 -71.96 -1.95 -7.79
N GLY A 509 -70.91 -1.52 -8.48
CA GLY A 509 -70.04 -2.40 -9.26
C GLY A 509 -68.58 -1.99 -9.14
N LYS A 510 -67.68 -2.87 -9.57
CA LYS A 510 -66.24 -2.68 -9.47
C LYS A 510 -65.54 -3.17 -10.74
N VAL A 511 -64.53 -2.43 -11.17
CA VAL A 511 -63.56 -2.88 -12.18
C VAL A 511 -62.15 -2.87 -11.61
N THR A 512 -61.38 -3.90 -11.97
CA THR A 512 -59.99 -4.05 -11.54
C THR A 512 -59.07 -4.40 -12.69
N SER A 513 -57.83 -3.92 -12.60
CA SER A 513 -56.73 -4.31 -13.47
C SER A 513 -55.39 -4.11 -12.75
N ASN A 514 -54.28 -4.47 -13.39
CA ASN A 514 -52.93 -4.12 -12.91
C ASN A 514 -52.35 -3.03 -13.81
N PHE A 515 -51.64 -2.08 -13.21
CA PHE A 515 -50.97 -1.01 -13.94
C PHE A 515 -49.94 -1.60 -14.91
N SER A 516 -50.13 -1.32 -16.21
CA SER A 516 -49.29 -1.87 -17.29
C SER A 516 -48.10 -1.00 -17.67
N GLY A 517 -47.96 0.20 -17.08
CA GLY A 517 -46.82 1.10 -17.28
C GLY A 517 -45.61 0.77 -16.40
N ALA A 518 -44.47 1.41 -16.70
CA ALA A 518 -43.28 1.37 -15.85
C ALA A 518 -43.53 2.10 -14.53
N SER A 519 -42.78 1.77 -13.47
CA SER A 519 -42.87 2.54 -12.22
C SER A 519 -42.49 4.01 -12.46
N GLY A 520 -43.29 4.96 -11.97
CA GLY A 520 -43.05 6.38 -12.24
C GLY A 520 -44.11 7.32 -11.66
N ILE A 521 -43.98 8.62 -11.95
CA ILE A 521 -44.92 9.65 -11.53
C ILE A 521 -45.94 9.91 -12.64
N TYR A 522 -47.22 9.81 -12.30
CA TYR A 522 -48.33 9.94 -13.24
C TYR A 522 -49.41 10.91 -12.75
N ASP A 523 -49.96 11.66 -13.68
CA ASP A 523 -51.28 12.25 -13.53
C ASP A 523 -52.32 11.21 -13.94
N VAL A 524 -53.25 10.90 -13.04
CA VAL A 524 -54.29 9.89 -13.25
C VAL A 524 -55.57 10.59 -13.66
N VAL A 525 -56.11 10.21 -14.81
CA VAL A 525 -57.27 10.82 -15.44
C VAL A 525 -58.34 9.76 -15.67
N VAL A 526 -59.59 10.04 -15.33
CA VAL A 526 -60.73 9.16 -15.62
C VAL A 526 -61.71 9.89 -16.52
N ARG A 527 -62.19 9.20 -17.55
CA ARG A 527 -63.30 9.65 -18.39
C ARG A 527 -64.57 8.89 -18.03
N TYR A 528 -65.66 9.62 -17.84
CA TYR A 528 -66.97 9.10 -17.40
C TYR A 528 -68.10 9.96 -17.96
N PHE A 529 -69.35 9.54 -17.78
CA PHE A 529 -70.53 10.31 -18.19
C PHE A 529 -71.30 10.79 -16.96
N ASP A 530 -71.54 12.10 -16.88
CA ASP A 530 -72.23 12.80 -15.78
C ASP A 530 -73.59 13.30 -16.30
N GLU A 531 -74.67 12.64 -15.89
CA GLU A 531 -76.01 12.82 -16.46
C GLU A 531 -76.95 13.54 -15.49
N ASN A 532 -77.94 14.25 -16.04
CA ASN A 532 -78.82 15.12 -15.25
C ASN A 532 -79.96 14.41 -14.49
N ASP A 533 -79.98 13.08 -14.46
CA ASP A 533 -81.11 12.29 -13.93
C ASP A 533 -80.81 11.55 -12.62
N GLY A 534 -79.70 11.86 -11.94
CA GLY A 534 -79.41 11.37 -10.58
C GLY A 534 -78.09 11.90 -9.99
N GLN A 535 -77.52 11.14 -9.02
CA GLN A 535 -76.19 11.40 -8.45
C GLN A 535 -75.42 10.10 -8.16
N ALA A 536 -74.91 9.44 -9.18
CA ALA A 536 -73.97 8.32 -9.05
C ALA A 536 -72.64 8.78 -8.44
N SER A 537 -71.82 7.85 -7.96
CA SER A 537 -70.47 8.16 -7.47
C SER A 537 -69.46 7.10 -7.86
N VAL A 538 -68.20 7.51 -7.97
CA VAL A 538 -67.06 6.62 -8.26
C VAL A 538 -65.93 6.90 -7.28
N SER A 539 -65.29 5.83 -6.80
CA SER A 539 -64.03 5.89 -6.07
C SER A 539 -62.93 5.17 -6.85
N ALA A 540 -61.70 5.66 -6.75
CA ALA A 540 -60.52 5.06 -7.35
C ALA A 540 -59.52 4.62 -6.29
N LYS A 541 -58.99 3.40 -6.42
CA LYS A 541 -57.86 2.89 -5.62
C LYS A 541 -56.69 2.50 -6.52
N ILE A 542 -55.49 2.83 -6.08
CA ILE A 542 -54.22 2.51 -6.75
C ILE A 542 -53.31 1.86 -5.71
N GLY A 543 -52.73 0.69 -6.02
CA GLY A 543 -51.91 -0.06 -5.06
C GLY A 543 -52.65 -0.47 -3.78
N GLY A 544 -53.99 -0.58 -3.84
CA GLY A 544 -54.85 -0.89 -2.70
C GLY A 544 -55.29 0.33 -1.86
N THR A 545 -54.77 1.52 -2.12
CA THR A 545 -55.13 2.76 -1.38
C THR A 545 -56.15 3.58 -2.17
N GLN A 546 -57.23 4.01 -1.51
CA GLN A 546 -58.22 4.92 -2.12
C GLN A 546 -57.63 6.32 -2.29
N ILE A 547 -57.49 6.76 -3.54
CA ILE A 547 -56.90 8.06 -3.89
C ILE A 547 -57.94 9.17 -4.02
N VAL A 548 -59.17 8.83 -4.41
CA VAL A 548 -60.28 9.80 -4.49
C VAL A 548 -61.64 9.09 -4.47
N GLN A 549 -62.68 9.83 -4.11
CA GLN A 549 -64.08 9.51 -4.39
C GLN A 549 -64.81 10.78 -4.80
N TRP A 550 -65.66 10.71 -5.83
CA TRP A 550 -66.46 11.84 -6.29
C TRP A 550 -67.84 11.41 -6.81
N SER A 551 -68.77 12.36 -6.83
CA SER A 551 -70.11 12.19 -7.38
C SER A 551 -70.22 12.76 -8.79
N PHE A 552 -71.09 12.16 -9.58
CA PHE A 552 -71.52 12.66 -10.89
C PHE A 552 -72.69 13.60 -10.58
N ASN A 553 -72.43 14.91 -10.63
CA ASN A 553 -73.40 15.91 -10.20
C ASN A 553 -73.35 17.20 -11.02
N GLN A 554 -72.73 17.14 -12.20
CA GLN A 554 -72.63 18.28 -13.09
C GLN A 554 -73.90 18.37 -13.95
N ASN A 555 -74.54 19.54 -13.93
CA ASN A 555 -75.72 19.78 -14.74
C ASN A 555 -75.30 20.13 -16.19
N LEU A 556 -75.10 19.10 -17.03
CA LEU A 556 -74.61 19.25 -18.41
C LEU A 556 -75.72 19.32 -19.48
N GLY A 557 -76.98 19.27 -19.05
CA GLY A 557 -78.16 19.58 -19.88
C GLY A 557 -78.79 18.39 -20.61
N ASN A 558 -78.33 17.16 -20.35
CA ASN A 558 -78.82 15.93 -20.99
C ASN A 558 -78.94 14.77 -19.98
N SER A 559 -79.90 13.88 -20.17
CA SER A 559 -80.19 12.73 -19.29
C SER A 559 -79.69 11.40 -19.88
N GLY A 560 -78.65 11.43 -20.71
CA GLY A 560 -78.09 10.22 -21.31
C GLY A 560 -76.61 10.38 -21.63
N ALA A 561 -75.92 9.26 -21.74
CA ALA A 561 -74.49 9.21 -22.05
C ALA A 561 -74.28 9.61 -23.52
N VAL A 562 -74.02 10.89 -23.74
CA VAL A 562 -73.75 11.50 -25.05
C VAL A 562 -72.48 12.33 -24.94
N SER A 563 -71.93 12.79 -26.07
CA SER A 563 -70.68 13.58 -26.05
C SER A 563 -70.76 14.84 -25.19
N GLN A 564 -71.95 15.39 -24.94
CA GLN A 564 -72.18 16.54 -24.07
C GLN A 564 -72.04 16.21 -22.57
N THR A 565 -72.33 14.96 -22.16
CA THR A 565 -72.25 14.51 -20.77
C THR A 565 -70.93 13.77 -20.47
N ALA A 566 -70.06 13.59 -21.46
CA ALA A 566 -68.74 12.99 -21.29
C ALA A 566 -67.77 13.95 -20.60
N VAL A 567 -67.29 13.58 -19.41
CA VAL A 567 -66.36 14.35 -18.59
C VAL A 567 -65.05 13.60 -18.46
N THR A 568 -63.93 14.32 -18.63
CA THR A 568 -62.59 13.83 -18.32
C THR A 568 -62.08 14.58 -17.10
N LYS A 569 -61.72 13.85 -16.04
CA LYS A 569 -61.29 14.43 -14.75
C LYS A 569 -59.93 13.87 -14.34
N THR A 570 -58.98 14.76 -14.07
CA THR A 570 -57.76 14.40 -13.33
C THR A 570 -58.15 14.10 -11.89
N ILE A 571 -57.95 12.85 -11.48
CA ILE A 571 -58.33 12.35 -10.15
C ILE A 571 -57.15 12.30 -9.17
N ALA A 572 -55.92 12.32 -9.68
CA ALA A 572 -54.70 12.51 -8.91
C ALA A 572 -53.64 13.14 -9.83
N SER A 573 -52.81 14.03 -9.29
CA SER A 573 -51.67 14.59 -10.00
C SER A 573 -50.38 14.25 -9.27
N GLY A 574 -49.32 13.97 -10.03
CA GLY A 574 -48.01 13.65 -9.47
C GLY A 574 -47.97 12.39 -8.60
N LEU A 575 -48.81 11.39 -8.87
CA LEU A 575 -48.89 10.17 -8.08
C LEU A 575 -47.78 9.19 -8.50
N PHE A 576 -46.96 8.74 -7.56
CA PHE A 576 -46.00 7.65 -7.81
C PHE A 576 -46.72 6.30 -7.85
N ILE A 577 -46.58 5.56 -8.94
CA ILE A 577 -47.24 4.28 -9.18
C ILE A 577 -46.18 3.25 -9.55
N ASN A 578 -46.18 2.10 -8.85
CA ASN A 578 -45.31 0.98 -9.18
C ASN A 578 -45.86 0.18 -10.37
N GLN A 579 -44.99 -0.36 -11.22
CA GLN A 579 -45.35 -1.34 -12.25
C GLN A 579 -46.13 -2.50 -11.61
N GLY A 580 -47.27 -2.86 -12.21
CA GLY A 580 -48.13 -3.92 -11.69
C GLY A 580 -49.01 -3.54 -10.50
N ALA A 581 -49.01 -2.29 -10.03
CA ALA A 581 -49.90 -1.83 -8.96
C ALA A 581 -51.37 -2.11 -9.30
N ALA A 582 -52.15 -2.59 -8.32
CA ALA A 582 -53.56 -2.88 -8.51
C ALA A 582 -54.36 -1.58 -8.73
N ILE A 583 -55.15 -1.55 -9.80
CA ILE A 583 -56.06 -0.45 -10.17
C ILE A 583 -57.48 -0.90 -9.90
N GLU A 584 -58.26 -0.08 -9.22
CA GLU A 584 -59.67 -0.36 -8.90
C GLU A 584 -60.51 0.90 -9.08
N LEU A 585 -61.57 0.81 -9.87
CA LEU A 585 -62.66 1.81 -9.89
C LEU A 585 -63.93 1.15 -9.39
N GLN A 586 -64.53 1.72 -8.35
CA GLN A 586 -65.79 1.26 -7.78
C GLN A 586 -66.84 2.34 -7.95
N GLY A 587 -67.92 2.04 -8.66
CA GLY A 587 -69.05 2.95 -8.83
C GLY A 587 -70.29 2.50 -8.08
N ILE A 588 -71.10 3.47 -7.67
CA ILE A 588 -72.34 3.31 -6.92
C ILE A 588 -73.43 4.09 -7.66
N ALA A 589 -74.51 3.40 -8.02
CA ALA A 589 -75.70 4.01 -8.62
C ALA A 589 -76.60 4.62 -7.54
N ASN A 590 -77.26 5.73 -7.85
CA ASN A 590 -78.23 6.34 -6.94
C ASN A 590 -79.36 7.03 -7.73
N SER A 591 -80.60 6.78 -7.31
CA SER A 591 -81.80 7.52 -7.73
C SER A 591 -82.01 7.65 -9.25
N GLY A 592 -81.72 6.61 -10.03
CA GLY A 592 -81.98 6.57 -11.48
C GLY A 592 -80.74 6.77 -12.35
N GLU A 593 -79.63 7.27 -11.80
CA GLU A 593 -78.36 7.44 -12.53
C GLU A 593 -77.41 6.26 -12.32
N PHE A 594 -76.79 5.82 -13.42
CA PHE A 594 -75.81 4.74 -13.45
C PHE A 594 -74.39 5.31 -13.52
N ALA A 595 -73.48 4.75 -12.74
CA ALA A 595 -72.06 5.06 -12.88
C ALA A 595 -71.55 4.53 -14.23
N ARG A 596 -71.42 5.41 -15.23
CA ARG A 596 -70.90 5.09 -16.57
C ARG A 596 -69.45 5.55 -16.71
N ILE A 597 -68.52 4.61 -16.93
CA ILE A 597 -67.08 4.89 -17.00
C ILE A 597 -66.56 4.43 -18.37
N ASP A 598 -65.75 5.28 -19.00
CA ASP A 598 -65.14 5.06 -20.31
C ASP A 598 -63.74 4.45 -20.12
N TYR A 599 -62.76 5.25 -19.68
CA TYR A 599 -61.40 4.77 -19.41
C TYR A 599 -60.75 5.45 -18.21
N ILE A 600 -59.63 4.86 -17.77
CA ILE A 600 -58.61 5.51 -16.93
C ILE A 600 -57.32 5.63 -17.73
N GLU A 601 -56.66 6.78 -17.62
CA GLU A 601 -55.44 7.13 -18.33
C GLU A 601 -54.40 7.68 -17.35
N PHE A 602 -53.15 7.27 -17.53
CA PHE A 602 -52.00 7.65 -16.73
C PHE A 602 -51.09 8.46 -17.64
N LEU A 603 -51.12 9.77 -17.48
CA LEU A 603 -50.29 10.69 -18.23
C LEU A 603 -48.95 10.78 -17.51
N ALA A 604 -47.86 10.52 -18.24
CA ALA A 604 -46.51 10.68 -17.71
C ALA A 604 -46.32 12.17 -17.38
N ALA A 605 -46.36 12.49 -16.09
CA ALA A 605 -46.03 13.82 -15.61
C ALA A 605 -44.50 13.87 -15.56
N GLY A 606 -43.89 14.66 -16.45
CA GLY A 606 -42.44 14.86 -16.47
C GLY A 606 -41.89 15.22 -15.10
N THR A 607 -40.57 14.99 -14.93
CA THR A 607 -39.77 15.11 -13.71
C THR A 607 -40.39 15.97 -12.61
N ALA A 608 -40.50 15.38 -11.41
CA ALA A 608 -40.91 16.04 -10.18
C ALA A 608 -40.42 17.51 -10.12
N PRO A 609 -41.22 18.47 -9.63
CA PRO A 609 -40.64 19.71 -9.17
C PRO A 609 -39.55 19.31 -8.18
N ALA A 610 -38.33 19.83 -8.39
CA ALA A 610 -37.18 19.53 -7.56
C ALA A 610 -37.66 19.50 -6.10
N ALA A 611 -37.50 18.35 -5.44
CA ALA A 611 -37.46 18.38 -4.00
C ALA A 611 -36.49 19.51 -3.66
N SER A 612 -36.90 20.45 -2.83
CA SER A 612 -35.93 21.35 -2.21
C SER A 612 -34.81 20.45 -1.75
N ASP A 613 -33.59 20.72 -2.18
CA ASP A 613 -32.46 19.99 -1.65
C ASP A 613 -32.58 20.06 -0.12
N VAL A 614 -32.60 18.90 0.52
CA VAL A 614 -32.69 18.75 1.98
C VAL A 614 -31.43 18.09 2.52
N ARG A 615 -30.50 17.70 1.64
CA ARG A 615 -29.26 17.06 2.02
C ARG A 615 -28.24 18.16 2.23
N ALA A 616 -27.66 18.22 3.42
CA ALA A 616 -26.54 19.10 3.65
C ALA A 616 -25.28 18.59 2.92
N PRO A 617 -24.35 19.48 2.56
CA PRO A 617 -23.06 19.07 2.03
C PRO A 617 -22.31 18.16 3.02
N THR A 618 -21.39 17.38 2.48
CA THR A 618 -20.44 16.55 3.23
C THR A 618 -19.03 17.15 3.11
N ALA A 619 -18.13 16.82 4.04
CA ALA A 619 -16.77 17.34 4.05
C ALA A 619 -15.76 16.22 4.31
N THR A 620 -14.67 16.18 3.54
CA THR A 620 -13.59 15.20 3.68
C THR A 620 -12.26 15.92 3.85
N LEU A 621 -11.53 15.60 4.91
CA LEU A 621 -10.21 16.18 5.20
C LEU A 621 -9.10 15.53 4.36
N SER A 622 -8.20 16.36 3.83
CA SER A 622 -6.90 15.93 3.31
C SER A 622 -5.80 16.74 4.00
N ALA A 623 -5.11 16.09 4.94
CA ALA A 623 -4.09 16.69 5.77
C ALA A 623 -2.87 15.76 5.84
N THR A 624 -1.67 16.31 5.67
CA THR A 624 -0.40 15.56 5.76
C THR A 624 0.24 15.73 7.12
N ASN A 625 0.96 14.71 7.61
CA ASN A 625 1.72 14.86 8.84
C ASN A 625 2.87 15.86 8.67
N ILE A 626 3.21 16.57 9.75
CA ILE A 626 4.37 17.47 9.80
C ILE A 626 5.54 16.69 10.40
N THR A 627 6.59 16.47 9.63
CA THR A 627 7.73 15.63 10.04
C THR A 627 9.08 16.37 10.05
N ASN A 628 9.09 17.67 9.75
CA ASN A 628 10.30 18.50 9.74
C ASN A 628 10.04 19.83 10.42
N THR A 629 11.07 20.43 11.00
CA THR A 629 10.98 21.77 11.58
C THR A 629 10.63 22.80 10.50
N SER A 630 9.66 23.67 10.77
CA SER A 630 9.21 24.67 9.81
C SER A 630 8.69 25.93 10.48
N ASN A 631 9.11 27.09 9.99
CA ASN A 631 8.60 28.39 10.42
C ASN A 631 7.37 28.84 9.60
N SER A 632 6.91 27.99 8.67
CA SER A 632 5.81 28.29 7.76
C SER A 632 4.48 27.81 8.34
N ALA A 633 3.40 28.53 8.02
CA ALA A 633 2.04 28.09 8.31
C ALA A 633 1.78 26.72 7.67
N TYR A 634 1.18 25.81 8.44
CA TYR A 634 0.79 24.50 7.95
C TYR A 634 -0.49 24.62 7.14
N THR A 635 -0.55 24.07 5.93
CA THR A 635 -1.73 24.10 5.07
C THR A 635 -2.30 22.70 4.86
N PHE A 636 -3.62 22.59 4.87
CA PHE A 636 -4.35 21.38 4.55
C PHE A 636 -5.61 21.73 3.76
N THR A 637 -6.25 20.74 3.13
CA THR A 637 -7.45 20.97 2.33
C THR A 637 -8.65 20.20 2.87
N VAL A 638 -9.84 20.75 2.63
CA VAL A 638 -11.11 20.06 2.87
C VAL A 638 -11.93 20.12 1.59
N THR A 639 -12.37 18.95 1.14
CA THR A 639 -13.25 18.80 -0.02
C THR A 639 -14.69 18.73 0.47
N TYR A 640 -15.48 19.72 0.10
CA TYR A 640 -16.91 19.78 0.34
C TYR A 640 -17.66 19.23 -0.86
N THR A 641 -18.57 18.28 -0.62
CA THR A 641 -19.35 17.63 -1.68
C THR A 641 -20.84 17.70 -1.37
N ASP A 642 -21.60 18.15 -2.35
CA ASP A 642 -23.05 18.27 -2.31
C ASP A 642 -23.67 17.68 -3.57
N ASP A 643 -24.91 17.18 -3.50
CA ASP A 643 -25.57 16.62 -4.67
C ASP A 643 -26.02 17.66 -5.69
N GLN A 644 -26.10 18.94 -5.29
CA GLN A 644 -26.43 20.05 -6.17
C GLN A 644 -25.28 21.04 -6.28
N ALA A 645 -25.01 21.81 -5.23
CA ALA A 645 -23.92 22.76 -5.20
C ALA A 645 -23.64 23.29 -3.79
N VAL A 646 -22.36 23.24 -3.40
CA VAL A 646 -21.83 23.97 -2.25
C VAL A 646 -21.91 25.47 -2.53
N ASP A 647 -22.44 26.25 -1.58
CA ASP A 647 -22.45 27.71 -1.64
C ASP A 647 -21.08 28.22 -1.16
N ILE A 648 -20.24 28.62 -2.11
CA ILE A 648 -18.87 29.06 -1.81
C ILE A 648 -18.83 30.33 -0.95
N SER A 649 -19.93 31.09 -0.87
CA SER A 649 -20.01 32.26 0.00
C SER A 649 -20.09 31.91 1.49
N SER A 650 -20.32 30.63 1.80
CA SER A 650 -20.29 30.09 3.16
C SER A 650 -18.94 29.56 3.61
N LEU A 651 -17.93 29.53 2.73
CA LEU A 651 -16.59 29.03 3.06
C LEU A 651 -15.70 30.16 3.57
N ASP A 652 -15.33 30.11 4.86
CA ASP A 652 -14.47 31.10 5.50
C ASP A 652 -13.68 30.54 6.71
N SER A 653 -12.99 31.42 7.45
CA SER A 653 -12.12 31.02 8.59
C SER A 653 -12.90 30.58 9.85
N SER A 654 -14.23 30.56 9.80
CA SER A 654 -15.10 30.07 10.87
C SER A 654 -15.40 28.58 10.71
N ASP A 655 -15.14 28.00 9.54
CA ASP A 655 -15.57 26.64 9.16
C ASP A 655 -14.95 25.54 10.02
N LEU A 656 -13.67 25.71 10.39
CA LEU A 656 -12.86 24.65 10.97
C LEU A 656 -12.17 25.11 12.24
N ARG A 657 -12.20 24.25 13.27
CA ARG A 657 -11.44 24.39 14.49
C ARG A 657 -10.49 23.22 14.65
N VAL A 658 -9.25 23.52 15.01
CA VAL A 658 -8.20 22.51 15.19
C VAL A 658 -7.74 22.53 16.63
N THR A 659 -7.81 21.35 17.26
CA THR A 659 -7.35 21.11 18.62
C THR A 659 -6.19 20.14 18.61
N GLY A 660 -5.19 20.33 19.48
CA GLY A 660 -4.02 19.48 19.55
C GLY A 660 -3.41 19.44 20.95
N PRO A 661 -2.21 18.84 21.08
CA PRO A 661 -1.48 18.72 22.35
C PRO A 661 -1.15 20.09 22.96
N ASN A 662 -0.73 20.10 24.23
CA ASN A 662 -0.21 21.29 24.91
C ASN A 662 -1.14 22.52 24.90
N GLY A 663 -2.46 22.28 24.81
CA GLY A 663 -3.48 23.33 24.80
C GLY A 663 -3.68 24.00 23.43
N PHE A 664 -3.14 23.43 22.35
CA PHE A 664 -3.35 23.94 20.99
C PHE A 664 -4.84 23.95 20.64
N ASN A 665 -5.38 25.13 20.34
CA ASN A 665 -6.79 25.29 20.04
C ASN A 665 -7.06 26.56 19.21
N GLN A 666 -7.21 26.43 17.90
CA GLN A 666 -7.31 27.56 16.97
C GLN A 666 -8.37 27.33 15.88
N LEU A 667 -8.94 28.41 15.35
CA LEU A 667 -9.67 28.36 14.08
C LEU A 667 -8.67 28.29 12.92
N ALA A 668 -8.96 27.47 11.91
CA ALA A 668 -8.12 27.41 10.72
C ALA A 668 -8.39 28.63 9.82
N THR A 669 -7.33 29.25 9.32
CA THR A 669 -7.45 30.43 8.45
C THR A 669 -7.76 29.99 7.02
N PHE A 670 -8.85 30.48 6.44
CA PHE A 670 -9.19 30.22 5.04
C PHE A 670 -8.18 30.90 4.11
N VAL A 671 -7.61 30.14 3.16
CA VAL A 671 -6.54 30.60 2.27
C VAL A 671 -7.05 30.78 0.84
N SER A 672 -7.62 29.71 0.26
CA SER A 672 -8.01 29.70 -1.15
C SER A 672 -9.05 28.64 -1.45
N LEU A 673 -9.65 28.73 -2.64
CA LEU A 673 -10.63 27.81 -3.17
C LEU A 673 -10.20 27.37 -4.57
N ASP A 674 -10.46 26.11 -4.91
CA ASP A 674 -10.19 25.54 -6.23
C ASP A 674 -10.96 26.24 -7.38
N SER A 675 -12.19 26.71 -7.11
CA SER A 675 -13.03 27.44 -8.07
C SER A 675 -13.85 28.54 -7.39
N ASN A 676 -13.94 29.72 -8.02
CA ASN A 676 -14.69 30.87 -7.51
C ASN A 676 -16.19 30.91 -7.93
N THR A 677 -16.78 29.75 -8.24
CA THR A 677 -18.22 29.62 -8.57
C THR A 677 -18.86 28.55 -7.71
N ASN A 678 -20.18 28.51 -7.52
CA ASN A 678 -20.87 27.41 -6.83
C ASN A 678 -20.81 26.10 -7.64
N GLY A 679 -20.78 24.95 -6.97
CA GLY A 679 -20.86 23.65 -7.64
C GLY A 679 -20.75 22.47 -6.68
N ALA A 680 -21.00 21.27 -7.22
CA ALA A 680 -21.17 20.04 -6.44
C ALA A 680 -19.95 19.64 -5.60
N ILE A 681 -18.72 19.96 -6.06
CA ILE A 681 -17.49 19.65 -5.32
C ILE A 681 -16.66 20.92 -5.22
N ARG A 682 -16.25 21.30 -4.01
CA ARG A 682 -15.37 22.45 -3.78
C ARG A 682 -14.28 22.11 -2.79
N THR A 683 -13.04 22.44 -3.13
CA THR A 683 -11.89 22.14 -2.28
C THR A 683 -11.31 23.44 -1.76
N ALA A 684 -11.49 23.68 -0.46
CA ALA A 684 -10.92 24.84 0.22
C ALA A 684 -9.58 24.48 0.86
N THR A 685 -8.63 25.40 0.78
CA THR A 685 -7.34 25.31 1.48
C THR A 685 -7.40 26.17 2.74
N TYR A 686 -6.99 25.60 3.86
CA TYR A 686 -6.89 26.27 5.16
C TYR A 686 -5.45 26.25 5.66
N SER A 687 -5.12 27.16 6.59
CA SER A 687 -3.83 27.21 7.24
C SER A 687 -3.90 27.37 8.77
N LEU A 688 -2.85 26.92 9.45
CA LEU A 688 -2.64 27.03 10.89
C LEU A 688 -1.25 27.57 11.18
N ASN A 689 -1.14 28.40 12.22
CA ASN A 689 0.15 28.84 12.73
C ASN A 689 0.49 28.08 14.03
N PRO A 690 1.73 27.61 14.18
CA PRO A 690 2.18 26.99 15.43
C PRO A 690 2.18 28.03 16.56
N LEU A 691 1.89 27.61 17.80
CA LEU A 691 1.83 28.53 18.96
C LEU A 691 3.21 29.12 19.31
N GLY A 692 4.28 28.38 19.04
CA GLY A 692 5.67 28.81 19.26
C GLY A 692 6.29 29.62 18.10
N GLY A 693 5.56 29.83 17.00
CA GLY A 693 6.07 30.50 15.80
C GLY A 693 6.84 29.59 14.82
N SER A 694 7.18 28.38 15.22
CA SER A 694 7.68 27.28 14.38
C SER A 694 7.02 25.97 14.79
N TRP A 695 6.78 25.07 13.83
CA TRP A 695 6.44 23.68 14.10
C TRP A 695 7.71 22.95 14.52
N ASP A 696 7.81 22.59 15.79
CA ASP A 696 8.97 21.92 16.37
C ASP A 696 8.57 20.73 17.25
N ALA A 697 9.54 20.10 17.92
CA ALA A 697 9.28 18.91 18.72
C ALA A 697 8.33 19.15 19.91
N LEU A 698 8.16 20.39 20.37
CA LEU A 698 7.17 20.75 21.40
C LEU A 698 5.74 20.74 20.86
N ASP A 699 5.57 20.83 19.55
CA ASP A 699 4.27 20.73 18.89
C ASP A 699 3.89 19.28 18.56
N ASN A 700 4.75 18.30 18.87
CA ASN A 700 4.51 16.90 18.53
C ASN A 700 3.25 16.32 19.18
N GLY A 701 2.52 15.52 18.40
CA GLY A 701 1.32 14.81 18.80
C GLY A 701 0.18 14.95 17.78
N ASN A 702 -1.01 14.51 18.17
CA ASN A 702 -2.15 14.39 17.26
C ASN A 702 -3.03 15.63 17.29
N TYR A 703 -3.31 16.19 16.11
CA TYR A 703 -4.17 17.35 15.91
C TYR A 703 -5.49 16.89 15.28
N THR A 704 -6.61 17.25 15.89
CA THR A 704 -7.96 16.97 15.40
C THR A 704 -8.53 18.17 14.69
N VAL A 705 -8.97 17.98 13.45
CA VAL A 705 -9.70 18.99 12.67
C VAL A 705 -11.19 18.73 12.79
N ALA A 706 -11.92 19.70 13.34
CA ALA A 706 -13.36 19.61 13.56
C ALA A 706 -14.10 20.70 12.80
N LEU A 707 -15.11 20.30 12.03
CA LEU A 707 -16.05 21.20 11.38
C LEU A 707 -16.93 21.88 12.42
N GLN A 708 -17.05 23.20 12.33
CA GLN A 708 -17.97 23.97 13.16
C GLN A 708 -19.40 23.86 12.60
N ALA A 709 -20.36 23.60 13.48
CA ALA A 709 -21.75 23.46 13.07
C ALA A 709 -22.29 24.78 12.47
N ASN A 710 -23.12 24.65 11.44
CA ASN A 710 -23.82 25.78 10.81
C ASN A 710 -22.90 26.84 10.18
N GLN A 711 -21.71 26.47 9.72
CA GLN A 711 -20.83 27.39 8.98
C GLN A 711 -20.95 27.18 7.47
N VAL A 712 -20.69 25.96 6.99
CA VAL A 712 -20.76 25.61 5.56
C VAL A 712 -22.16 25.15 5.16
N LYS A 713 -22.66 25.61 4.01
CA LYS A 713 -23.97 25.24 3.46
C LYS A 713 -23.96 25.05 1.94
N ASP A 714 -25.01 24.41 1.43
CA ASP A 714 -25.31 24.38 -0.01
C ASP A 714 -26.03 25.66 -0.48
N THR A 715 -26.27 25.73 -1.79
CA THR A 715 -27.04 26.80 -2.43
C THR A 715 -28.54 26.82 -2.10
N SER A 716 -29.05 25.76 -1.47
CA SER A 716 -30.44 25.60 -1.03
C SER A 716 -30.66 25.98 0.45
N GLY A 717 -29.58 26.21 1.20
CA GLY A 717 -29.58 26.63 2.60
C GLY A 717 -29.41 25.51 3.63
N ASN A 718 -29.05 24.28 3.25
CA ASN A 718 -28.79 23.21 4.22
C ASN A 718 -27.36 23.29 4.74
N PHE A 719 -27.20 23.34 6.06
CA PHE A 719 -25.90 23.44 6.72
C PHE A 719 -25.32 22.08 7.05
N ILE A 720 -24.00 21.94 6.89
CA ILE A 720 -23.27 20.75 7.35
C ILE A 720 -23.36 20.69 8.89
N SER A 721 -23.62 19.49 9.42
CA SER A 721 -23.52 19.21 10.85
C SER A 721 -22.06 19.26 11.31
N GLY A 722 -21.78 19.96 12.41
CA GLY A 722 -20.43 19.98 13.00
C GLY A 722 -19.98 18.59 13.45
N GLY A 723 -18.67 18.33 13.44
CA GLY A 723 -18.10 17.03 13.78
C GLY A 723 -16.63 16.92 13.43
N ASN A 724 -15.97 15.88 13.93
CA ASN A 724 -14.56 15.60 13.64
C ASN A 724 -14.42 15.12 12.18
N LEU A 725 -13.58 15.79 11.39
CA LEU A 725 -13.29 15.42 10.00
C LEU A 725 -12.09 14.48 9.87
N GLY A 726 -11.20 14.49 10.86
CA GLY A 726 -10.00 13.65 10.89
C GLY A 726 -8.88 14.26 11.71
N THR A 727 -7.71 13.64 11.64
CA THR A 727 -6.52 14.06 12.37
C THR A 727 -5.30 14.14 11.46
N PHE A 728 -4.33 14.99 11.80
CA PHE A 728 -2.96 14.90 11.31
C PHE A 728 -2.00 14.88 12.49
N GLN A 729 -0.81 14.30 12.29
CA GLN A 729 0.21 14.20 13.33
C GLN A 729 1.34 15.18 13.07
N VAL A 730 1.82 15.81 14.13
CA VAL A 730 3.11 16.50 14.14
C VAL A 730 4.11 15.55 14.81
N SER A 731 5.16 15.19 14.07
CA SER A 731 6.21 14.27 14.49
C SER A 731 7.55 14.78 13.95
N VAL A 732 7.93 15.97 14.41
CA VAL A 732 9.19 16.61 14.06
C VAL A 732 10.33 16.01 14.90
N PRO A 733 11.41 15.49 14.27
CA PRO A 733 12.58 15.00 14.98
C PRO A 733 13.20 16.10 15.84
N GLN A 734 13.51 15.78 17.08
CA GLN A 734 14.18 16.70 17.99
C GLN A 734 15.60 16.97 17.48
N SER A 735 15.88 18.17 16.97
CA SER A 735 17.21 18.51 16.47
C SER A 735 18.15 18.81 17.65
N ASN A 736 18.80 17.79 18.17
CA ASN A 736 19.81 17.97 19.21
C ASN A 736 21.19 18.13 18.54
N GLY A 737 21.53 19.36 18.14
CA GLY A 737 22.92 19.69 17.76
C GLY A 737 23.84 19.77 18.98
N THR A 738 25.14 19.54 18.80
CA THR A 738 26.15 19.80 19.84
C THR A 738 26.11 21.26 20.27
N VAL A 739 26.05 21.51 21.58
CA VAL A 739 26.09 22.87 22.14
C VAL A 739 27.46 23.11 22.73
N ARG A 740 28.25 23.99 22.13
CA ARG A 740 29.54 24.44 22.69
C ARG A 740 29.38 25.86 23.22
N ILE A 741 29.86 26.08 24.44
CA ILE A 741 29.89 27.40 25.07
C ILE A 741 31.34 27.74 25.41
N GLU A 742 31.87 28.72 24.69
CA GLU A 742 33.20 29.28 24.95
C GLU A 742 33.20 29.98 26.32
N ALA A 743 34.18 29.71 27.17
CA ALA A 743 34.20 30.19 28.54
C ALA A 743 34.34 31.72 28.60
N GLU A 744 35.00 32.34 27.63
CA GLU A 744 35.11 33.80 27.50
C GLU A 744 33.78 34.49 27.15
N SER A 745 32.76 33.73 26.74
CA SER A 745 31.41 34.24 26.48
C SER A 745 30.49 34.22 27.71
N MET A 746 30.93 33.59 28.80
CA MET A 746 30.16 33.49 30.04
C MET A 746 30.21 34.77 30.88
N GLN A 747 29.30 34.89 31.85
CA GLN A 747 29.38 35.91 32.89
C GLN A 747 30.50 35.56 33.87
N LEU A 748 31.52 36.40 33.94
CA LEU A 748 32.75 36.16 34.70
C LEU A 748 32.77 36.96 36.01
N THR A 749 33.06 36.29 37.12
CA THR A 749 33.41 36.89 38.41
C THR A 749 34.83 36.48 38.76
N ASN A 750 35.74 37.44 38.92
CA ASN A 750 37.16 37.27 39.22
C ASN A 750 38.01 36.50 38.18
N TYR A 751 37.41 35.89 37.17
CA TYR A 751 38.11 35.42 35.97
C TYR A 751 38.46 36.59 35.04
N LEU A 752 39.59 36.50 34.35
CA LEU A 752 39.98 37.41 33.26
C LEU A 752 40.03 36.64 31.93
N VAL A 753 39.63 37.29 30.85
CA VAL A 753 39.83 36.76 29.49
C VAL A 753 41.28 37.03 29.08
N GLU A 754 41.98 36.01 28.61
CA GLU A 754 43.34 36.09 28.11
C GLU A 754 43.44 35.60 26.66
N SER A 755 44.40 36.15 25.90
CA SER A 755 44.71 35.67 24.56
C SER A 755 45.55 34.40 24.66
N ASN A 756 45.06 33.32 24.07
CA ASN A 756 45.74 32.04 24.06
C ASN A 756 45.51 31.33 22.72
N THR A 757 46.57 31.17 21.93
CA THR A 757 46.48 30.52 20.60
C THR A 757 46.17 29.03 20.64
N ALA A 758 46.28 28.38 21.80
CA ALA A 758 45.95 26.96 22.00
C ALA A 758 44.47 26.72 22.38
N ALA A 759 43.75 27.80 22.69
CA ALA A 759 42.33 27.79 23.02
C ALA A 759 41.46 27.93 21.77
N SER A 760 40.19 27.48 21.80
CA SER A 760 39.24 27.85 20.76
C SER A 760 39.05 29.37 20.74
N SER A 761 38.70 29.90 19.57
CA SER A 761 38.65 31.35 19.32
C SER A 761 39.96 32.13 19.62
N SER A 762 41.07 31.45 19.93
CA SER A 762 42.31 32.04 20.46
C SER A 762 42.14 32.79 21.79
N LYS A 763 41.17 32.41 22.63
CA LYS A 763 40.90 33.03 23.94
C LYS A 763 40.56 31.98 24.98
N ALA A 764 40.96 32.21 26.23
CA ALA A 764 40.57 31.40 27.37
C ALA A 764 40.26 32.32 28.56
N ILE A 765 39.65 31.78 29.61
CA ILE A 765 39.54 32.48 30.90
C ILE A 765 40.56 31.93 31.88
N GLY A 766 41.14 32.81 32.71
CA GLY A 766 42.11 32.45 33.73
C GLY A 766 41.99 33.31 34.98
N LEU A 767 42.34 32.76 36.15
CA LEU A 767 42.43 33.56 37.38
C LEU A 767 43.61 34.56 37.29
N PRO A 768 43.46 35.78 37.83
CA PRO A 768 44.49 36.80 37.74
C PRO A 768 45.74 36.42 38.52
N LYS A 769 46.92 36.83 38.00
CA LYS A 769 48.23 36.61 38.63
C LYS A 769 48.40 37.21 40.04
N SER A 770 47.49 38.09 40.46
CA SER A 770 47.46 38.65 41.81
C SER A 770 46.04 39.06 42.19
N GLY A 771 45.61 38.74 43.41
CA GLY A 771 44.38 39.25 44.02
C GLY A 771 43.33 38.19 44.31
N ALA A 772 42.78 37.53 43.28
CA ALA A 772 41.71 36.56 43.46
C ALA A 772 42.23 35.12 43.37
N THR A 773 42.03 34.34 44.43
CA THR A 773 42.33 32.90 44.48
C THR A 773 41.14 32.03 44.07
N SER A 774 39.99 32.63 43.77
CA SER A 774 38.78 31.96 43.28
C SER A 774 38.03 32.82 42.27
N GLY A 775 37.41 32.18 41.28
CA GLY A 775 36.55 32.82 40.29
C GLY A 775 35.44 31.89 39.81
N ILE A 776 34.39 32.48 39.25
CA ILE A 776 33.20 31.80 38.76
C ILE A 776 32.91 32.29 37.35
N ALA A 777 32.77 31.36 36.41
CA ALA A 777 32.15 31.61 35.11
C ALA A 777 30.75 31.00 35.12
N SER A 778 29.74 31.76 34.69
CA SER A 778 28.35 31.32 34.72
C SER A 778 27.57 31.71 33.48
N THR A 779 26.64 30.85 33.07
CA THR A 779 25.73 31.11 31.96
C THR A 779 24.48 30.23 32.12
N THR A 780 23.56 30.33 31.17
CA THR A 780 22.43 29.40 31.04
C THR A 780 22.65 28.48 29.85
N PHE A 781 22.24 27.22 29.97
CA PHE A 781 22.26 26.29 28.86
C PHE A 781 21.34 26.75 27.75
N THR A 782 21.90 27.00 26.56
CA THR A 782 21.18 27.52 25.39
C THR A 782 20.67 26.41 24.47
N GLY A 783 21.01 25.15 24.75
CA GLY A 783 20.46 23.98 24.07
C GLY A 783 19.03 23.65 24.48
N VAL A 784 18.41 22.74 23.76
CA VAL A 784 17.09 22.18 24.11
C VAL A 784 17.21 21.24 25.32
N SER A 785 16.14 21.05 26.09
CA SER A 785 16.15 20.09 27.20
C SER A 785 16.40 18.67 26.69
N GLY A 786 17.29 17.90 27.35
CA GLY A 786 17.63 16.54 26.93
C GLY A 786 18.79 15.93 27.72
N SER A 787 19.22 14.72 27.33
CA SER A 787 20.39 14.03 27.93
C SER A 787 21.67 14.31 27.13
N TYR A 788 22.73 14.72 27.82
CA TYR A 788 23.99 15.13 27.20
C TYR A 788 25.20 14.47 27.85
N ASP A 789 26.15 14.04 27.02
CA ASP A 789 27.54 13.88 27.45
C ASP A 789 28.16 15.26 27.54
N VAL A 790 28.73 15.60 28.70
CA VAL A 790 29.31 16.92 28.96
C VAL A 790 30.82 16.81 28.93
N PHE A 791 31.48 17.66 28.17
CA PHE A 791 32.93 17.76 28.05
C PHE A 791 33.40 19.14 28.51
N LEU A 792 34.51 19.18 29.24
CA LEU A 792 35.18 20.41 29.64
C LEU A 792 36.57 20.44 29.04
N ARG A 793 36.93 21.58 28.44
CA ARG A 793 38.28 21.86 27.99
C ARG A 793 38.96 22.89 28.87
N TYR A 794 40.15 22.56 29.35
CA TYR A 794 40.92 23.36 30.31
C TYR A 794 42.43 23.18 30.09
N PHE A 795 43.25 23.96 30.79
CA PHE A 795 44.72 23.86 30.74
C PHE A 795 45.27 23.34 32.07
N ASP A 796 46.06 22.28 32.03
CA ASP A 796 46.72 21.65 33.19
C ASP A 796 48.25 21.86 33.05
N GLU A 797 48.81 22.75 33.87
CA GLU A 797 50.17 23.26 33.76
C GLU A 797 51.09 22.63 34.83
N ASN A 798 52.39 22.54 34.55
CA ASN A 798 53.34 21.89 35.44
C ASN A 798 53.80 22.75 36.65
N ASP A 799 53.12 23.86 36.97
CA ASP A 799 53.56 24.83 37.97
C ASP A 799 52.67 24.95 39.22
N GLY A 800 51.70 24.02 39.42
CA GLY A 800 50.92 23.95 40.65
C GLY A 800 49.84 22.85 40.71
N GLN A 801 48.79 23.09 41.49
CA GLN A 801 47.60 22.22 41.59
C GLN A 801 46.29 23.02 41.75
N ALA A 802 45.85 23.69 40.69
CA ALA A 802 44.55 24.36 40.66
C ALA A 802 43.37 23.36 40.71
N GLN A 803 42.19 23.83 41.07
CA GLN A 803 40.96 23.02 41.02
C GLN A 803 39.88 23.66 40.15
N LEU A 804 39.12 22.81 39.46
CA LEU A 804 37.90 23.17 38.74
C LEU A 804 36.72 22.39 39.29
N THR A 805 35.61 23.08 39.55
CA THR A 805 34.33 22.48 39.93
C THR A 805 33.26 22.92 38.94
N THR A 806 32.56 21.98 38.31
CA THR A 806 31.48 22.28 37.36
C THR A 806 30.14 21.89 37.98
N SER A 807 29.17 22.81 37.94
CA SER A 807 27.80 22.59 38.42
C SER A 807 26.78 22.95 37.34
N ILE A 808 25.71 22.15 37.25
CA ILE A 808 24.57 22.37 36.35
C ILE A 808 23.28 22.32 37.16
N ALA A 809 22.41 23.31 36.96
CA ALA A 809 21.17 23.51 37.75
C ALA A 809 21.41 23.53 39.28
N GLY A 810 22.60 23.96 39.71
CA GLY A 810 23.00 24.00 41.13
C GLY A 810 23.59 22.68 41.68
N THR A 811 23.60 21.61 40.89
CA THR A 811 24.20 20.32 41.26
C THR A 811 25.64 20.24 40.75
N GLN A 812 26.59 19.92 41.62
CA GLN A 812 27.98 19.64 41.22
C GLN A 812 28.05 18.34 40.42
N ILE A 813 28.49 18.42 39.16
CA ILE A 813 28.61 17.27 38.25
C ILE A 813 30.05 16.79 38.13
N ASP A 814 31.02 17.64 38.45
CA ASP A 814 32.45 17.34 38.33
C ASP A 814 33.28 18.22 39.27
N GLN A 815 34.34 17.64 39.82
CA GLN A 815 35.39 18.35 40.52
C GLN A 815 36.73 17.67 40.26
N ARG A 816 37.73 18.45 39.85
CA ARG A 816 39.05 17.94 39.47
C ARG A 816 40.17 18.83 39.96
N THR A 817 41.29 18.20 40.28
CA THR A 817 42.58 18.86 40.50
C THR A 817 43.38 18.78 39.20
N LEU A 818 43.90 19.92 38.76
CA LEU A 818 44.78 20.02 37.60
C LEU A 818 46.19 19.62 38.07
N ASN A 819 46.67 18.43 37.68
CA ASN A 819 47.94 17.89 38.16
C ASN A 819 48.56 16.83 37.23
N GLN A 820 48.10 16.75 35.98
CA GLN A 820 48.50 15.69 35.05
C GLN A 820 49.95 15.87 34.56
N ASN A 821 50.61 16.98 34.90
CA ASN A 821 52.03 17.25 34.63
C ASN A 821 52.42 17.03 33.16
N LEU A 822 51.61 17.56 32.23
CA LEU A 822 51.67 17.29 30.78
C LEU A 822 52.88 17.91 30.03
N GLY A 823 53.82 18.53 30.75
CA GLY A 823 55.15 18.86 30.23
C GLY A 823 55.38 20.32 29.88
N SER A 824 54.38 21.20 30.08
CA SER A 824 54.50 22.64 29.87
C SER A 824 54.08 23.42 31.12
N ALA A 825 54.82 24.47 31.45
CA ALA A 825 54.48 25.43 32.52
C ALA A 825 53.77 26.67 31.94
N SER A 826 53.16 26.54 30.77
CA SER A 826 52.45 27.62 30.07
C SER A 826 51.25 27.03 29.34
N PRO A 827 50.17 27.80 29.14
CA PRO A 827 48.91 27.27 28.64
C PRO A 827 49.00 27.16 27.12
N ASP A 828 49.55 26.05 26.63
CA ASP A 828 49.75 25.71 25.22
C ASP A 828 49.03 24.41 24.84
N ASN A 829 49.20 23.97 23.58
CA ASN A 829 48.57 22.74 23.07
C ASN A 829 49.00 21.45 23.79
N GLN A 830 50.11 21.45 24.54
CA GLN A 830 50.56 20.31 25.33
C GLN A 830 49.86 20.27 26.69
N SER A 831 49.56 21.43 27.27
CA SER A 831 48.79 21.56 28.53
C SER A 831 47.26 21.53 28.34
N ALA A 832 46.76 21.65 27.11
CA ALA A 832 45.32 21.67 26.83
C ALA A 832 44.68 20.28 26.91
N VAL A 833 43.67 20.13 27.76
CA VAL A 833 42.97 18.88 28.02
C VAL A 833 41.49 19.04 27.72
N THR A 834 40.88 18.09 27.01
CA THR A 834 39.43 17.97 26.86
C THR A 834 38.99 16.64 27.45
N GLN A 835 38.12 16.69 28.45
CA GLN A 835 37.66 15.48 29.13
C GLN A 835 36.15 15.49 29.31
N LYS A 836 35.55 14.29 29.20
CA LYS A 836 34.16 14.08 29.59
C LYS A 836 34.05 14.23 31.11
N ILE A 837 33.07 15.00 31.55
CA ILE A 837 32.82 15.33 32.96
C ILE A 837 31.47 14.81 33.45
N ALA A 838 30.55 14.47 32.54
CA ALA A 838 29.32 13.77 32.84
C ALA A 838 28.85 12.95 31.62
N THR A 839 28.15 11.85 31.85
CA THR A 839 27.59 10.96 30.82
C THR A 839 26.07 10.99 30.91
N ALA A 840 25.39 11.15 29.77
CA ALA A 840 23.92 11.14 29.68
C ALA A 840 23.20 12.00 30.73
N LEU A 841 23.79 13.15 31.10
CA LEU A 841 23.23 14.05 32.09
C LEU A 841 21.98 14.73 31.54
N SER A 842 20.85 14.59 32.23
CA SER A 842 19.62 15.30 31.88
C SER A 842 19.75 16.79 32.23
N ILE A 843 19.62 17.66 31.24
CA ILE A 843 19.77 19.11 31.36
C ILE A 843 18.54 19.76 30.73
N ASN A 844 17.88 20.64 31.47
CA ASN A 844 16.79 21.45 30.94
C ASN A 844 17.31 22.71 30.23
N GLN A 845 16.64 23.14 29.16
CA GLN A 845 16.88 24.44 28.55
C GLN A 845 16.79 25.55 29.61
N GLY A 846 17.77 26.47 29.61
CA GLY A 846 17.87 27.52 30.60
C GLY A 846 18.49 27.12 31.94
N ALA A 847 18.88 25.84 32.13
CA ALA A 847 19.61 25.41 33.33
C ALA A 847 20.89 26.23 33.54
N THR A 848 21.15 26.65 34.77
CA THR A 848 22.36 27.42 35.09
C THR A 848 23.60 26.54 35.02
N ILE A 849 24.61 26.94 34.27
CA ILE A 849 25.93 26.31 34.21
C ILE A 849 26.89 27.20 34.99
N GLN A 850 27.67 26.59 35.87
CA GLN A 850 28.71 27.28 36.64
C GLN A 850 30.01 26.49 36.63
N ILE A 851 31.13 27.18 36.38
CA ILE A 851 32.47 26.63 36.49
C ILE A 851 33.22 27.49 37.50
N GLN A 852 33.57 26.90 38.64
CA GLN A 852 34.33 27.54 39.70
C GLN A 852 35.80 27.09 39.64
N GLY A 853 36.71 28.05 39.56
CA GLY A 853 38.14 27.83 39.69
C GLY A 853 38.66 28.21 41.06
N LEU A 854 39.61 27.42 41.55
CA LEU A 854 40.43 27.73 42.72
C LEU A 854 41.90 27.65 42.35
N ALA A 855 42.62 28.76 42.49
CA ALA A 855 44.07 28.78 42.35
C ALA A 855 44.72 28.22 43.61
N ASN A 856 45.78 27.43 43.44
CA ASN A 856 46.60 26.95 44.54
C ASN A 856 48.07 27.12 44.14
N GLN A 857 48.79 27.95 44.90
CA GLN A 857 50.17 28.36 44.60
C GLN A 857 50.27 29.13 43.26
N ALA A 858 51.25 28.84 42.40
CA ALA A 858 51.53 29.59 41.17
C ALA A 858 50.66 29.21 39.96
N GLU A 859 49.81 28.18 40.09
CA GLU A 859 48.94 27.71 39.00
C GLU A 859 47.54 28.32 39.07
N TYR A 860 47.09 28.81 37.92
CA TYR A 860 45.81 29.47 37.76
C TYR A 860 44.84 28.55 37.01
N ALA A 861 43.67 28.30 37.60
CA ALA A 861 42.60 27.60 36.92
C ALA A 861 42.26 28.31 35.60
N ARG A 862 42.41 27.61 34.47
CA ARG A 862 42.09 28.13 33.13
C ARG A 862 41.14 27.21 32.38
N VAL A 863 40.17 27.81 31.71
CA VAL A 863 39.10 27.11 30.99
C VAL A 863 38.97 27.68 29.59
N ASP A 864 38.80 26.79 28.63
CA ASP A 864 38.59 27.10 27.22
C ASP A 864 37.08 27.08 26.90
N TYR A 865 36.46 25.90 26.87
CA TYR A 865 35.01 25.76 26.66
C TYR A 865 34.41 24.61 27.45
N ILE A 866 33.09 24.63 27.55
CA ILE A 866 32.26 23.47 27.91
C ILE A 866 31.41 23.07 26.69
N GLU A 867 31.31 21.78 26.42
CA GLU A 867 30.61 21.23 25.27
C GLU A 867 29.63 20.15 25.71
N PHE A 868 28.42 20.23 25.17
CA PHE A 868 27.32 19.32 25.42
C PHE A 868 27.05 18.57 24.14
N ILE A 869 27.45 17.31 24.11
CA ILE A 869 27.17 16.40 23.01
C ILE A 869 25.90 15.65 23.39
N PRO A 870 24.79 15.85 22.65
CA PRO A 870 23.58 15.12 22.96
C PRO A 870 23.84 13.63 22.86
N VAL A 871 23.43 12.90 23.89
CA VAL A 871 23.36 11.45 23.79
C VAL A 871 22.19 11.17 22.88
N GLN A 872 22.46 10.59 21.70
CA GLN A 872 21.41 10.08 20.82
C GLN A 872 20.58 9.11 21.65
N GLN A 873 19.36 9.49 22.04
CA GLN A 873 18.35 8.49 22.32
C GLN A 873 18.12 7.78 20.99
N ALA A 874 18.28 6.46 21.00
CA ALA A 874 17.78 5.61 19.93
C ALA A 874 16.32 6.01 19.67
N PRO A 875 15.84 5.95 18.42
CA PRO A 875 14.45 6.24 18.11
C PRO A 875 13.56 5.44 19.06
N LEU A 876 12.60 6.11 19.71
CA LEU A 876 11.58 5.43 20.52
C LEU A 876 10.96 4.33 19.65
N THR A 877 11.18 3.07 20.04
CA THR A 877 10.54 1.95 19.34
C THR A 877 9.07 2.00 19.73
N VAL A 878 8.21 2.37 18.78
CA VAL A 878 6.76 2.34 18.98
C VAL A 878 6.26 0.96 18.56
N ILE A 879 5.69 0.23 19.53
CA ILE A 879 5.07 -1.07 19.35
C ILE A 879 3.57 -0.86 19.47
N ASN A 880 2.84 -1.13 18.39
CA ASN A 880 1.39 -1.04 18.39
C ASN A 880 0.79 -2.45 18.25
N GLY A 881 -0.16 -2.76 19.12
CA GLY A 881 -1.06 -3.89 19.00
C GLY A 881 -2.13 -3.66 17.95
N THR A 882 -3.19 -4.44 18.05
CA THR A 882 -4.34 -4.49 17.16
C THR A 882 -5.62 -4.26 17.98
N ASP A 883 -6.78 -4.36 17.35
CA ASP A 883 -8.05 -4.38 18.09
C ASP A 883 -8.39 -5.79 18.66
N SER A 884 -7.40 -6.68 18.79
CA SER A 884 -7.51 -8.04 19.34
C SER A 884 -6.56 -8.23 20.52
N ALA A 885 -6.74 -9.30 21.31
CA ALA A 885 -5.85 -9.60 22.44
C ALA A 885 -4.42 -9.93 21.97
N ASP A 886 -3.46 -9.11 22.40
CA ASP A 886 -2.07 -9.14 21.96
C ASP A 886 -1.06 -9.45 23.08
N ILE A 887 0.12 -9.93 22.68
CA ILE A 887 1.28 -10.05 23.57
C ILE A 887 2.38 -9.16 23.01
N LEU A 888 2.62 -8.04 23.67
CA LEU A 888 3.53 -6.99 23.25
C LEU A 888 4.73 -6.96 24.19
N THR A 889 5.94 -7.04 23.63
CA THR A 889 7.18 -7.05 24.40
C THR A 889 8.17 -6.11 23.76
N GLY A 890 8.62 -5.13 24.54
CA GLY A 890 9.68 -4.23 24.15
C GLY A 890 11.07 -4.85 24.26
N ASN A 891 12.07 -4.06 23.90
CA ASN A 891 13.46 -4.47 23.80
C ASN A 891 14.26 -3.92 24.99
N SER A 892 15.56 -3.67 24.83
CA SER A 892 16.42 -3.13 25.89
C SER A 892 16.56 -1.60 25.86
N GLU A 893 15.74 -0.92 25.07
CA GLU A 893 15.71 0.53 24.88
C GLU A 893 14.36 1.08 25.37
N ASN A 894 14.25 2.40 25.52
CA ASN A 894 12.96 3.03 25.87
C ASN A 894 11.96 2.85 24.73
N ASN A 895 10.82 2.23 25.01
CA ASN A 895 9.77 1.90 24.07
C ASN A 895 8.47 2.63 24.39
N THR A 896 7.61 2.77 23.38
CA THR A 896 6.20 3.15 23.57
C THR A 896 5.36 1.99 23.09
N ILE A 897 4.65 1.32 23.99
CA ILE A 897 3.83 0.16 23.69
C ILE A 897 2.36 0.53 23.85
N ASN A 898 1.58 0.42 22.77
CA ASN A 898 0.14 0.68 22.75
C ASN A 898 -0.62 -0.63 22.43
N GLY A 899 -1.45 -1.13 23.34
CA GLY A 899 -2.28 -2.33 23.18
C GLY A 899 -3.46 -2.12 22.23
N PHE A 900 -4.08 -0.93 22.29
CA PHE A 900 -5.32 -0.56 21.59
C PHE A 900 -6.57 -1.23 22.14
N ALA A 901 -7.17 -2.21 21.48
CA ALA A 901 -8.39 -2.83 22.00
C ALA A 901 -8.17 -4.34 22.09
N GLY A 902 -8.68 -4.97 23.14
CA GLY A 902 -8.32 -6.36 23.42
C GLY A 902 -7.87 -6.51 24.86
N ASN A 903 -7.61 -7.74 25.28
CA ASN A 903 -7.05 -8.01 26.59
C ASN A 903 -5.56 -8.30 26.41
N ASP A 904 -4.74 -7.29 26.59
CA ASP A 904 -3.37 -7.30 26.11
C ASP A 904 -2.37 -7.63 27.23
N THR A 905 -1.24 -8.23 26.88
CA THR A 905 -0.11 -8.44 27.80
C THR A 905 1.06 -7.60 27.35
N LEU A 906 1.41 -6.57 28.12
CA LEU A 906 2.46 -5.60 27.80
C LEU A 906 3.67 -5.80 28.71
N THR A 907 4.84 -6.02 28.12
CA THR A 907 6.12 -6.08 28.83
C THR A 907 7.05 -5.01 28.24
N GLY A 908 7.48 -4.03 29.02
CA GLY A 908 8.38 -2.97 28.56
C GLY A 908 9.72 -3.50 28.06
N GLY A 909 10.27 -4.48 28.77
CA GLY A 909 11.64 -4.94 28.50
C GLY A 909 12.62 -4.15 29.37
N ALA A 910 13.87 -3.98 28.93
CA ALA A 910 14.79 -3.10 29.66
C ALA A 910 14.68 -1.67 29.10
N GLY A 911 14.73 -0.65 29.95
CA GLY A 911 14.56 0.74 29.51
C GLY A 911 13.57 1.48 30.40
N ASN A 912 13.25 2.72 30.06
CA ASN A 912 12.15 3.42 30.69
C ASN A 912 11.02 3.52 29.68
N ASP A 913 10.05 2.60 29.77
CA ASP A 913 9.03 2.42 28.76
C ASP A 913 7.75 3.20 29.06
N SER A 914 7.00 3.52 28.01
CA SER A 914 5.64 4.09 28.10
C SER A 914 4.65 3.03 27.63
N LEU A 915 3.85 2.51 28.55
CA LEU A 915 2.88 1.44 28.30
C LEU A 915 1.46 2.01 28.34
N ASN A 916 0.67 1.66 27.33
CA ASN A 916 -0.75 1.99 27.20
C ASN A 916 -1.50 0.72 26.82
N GLY A 917 -2.36 0.21 27.69
CA GLY A 917 -3.14 -1.00 27.43
C GLY A 917 -4.27 -0.74 26.43
N GLY A 918 -4.91 0.42 26.56
CA GLY A 918 -6.06 0.81 25.77
C GLY A 918 -7.37 0.31 26.39
N SER A 919 -8.23 -0.32 25.59
CA SER A 919 -9.53 -0.81 26.03
C SER A 919 -9.56 -2.33 26.13
N GLY A 920 -9.75 -2.83 27.34
CA GLY A 920 -9.97 -4.24 27.65
C GLY A 920 -9.29 -4.56 28.97
N ALA A 921 -9.19 -5.83 29.35
CA ALA A 921 -8.57 -6.22 30.61
C ALA A 921 -7.10 -6.58 30.38
N ASP A 922 -6.21 -5.65 30.72
CA ASP A 922 -4.81 -5.70 30.30
C ASP A 922 -3.88 -6.17 31.44
N LEU A 923 -2.73 -6.73 31.06
CA LEU A 923 -1.71 -7.26 31.95
C LEU A 923 -0.38 -6.55 31.68
N PHE A 924 0.06 -5.68 32.60
CA PHE A 924 1.36 -5.01 32.51
C PHE A 924 2.41 -5.76 33.34
N VAL A 925 3.41 -6.33 32.69
CA VAL A 925 4.41 -7.19 33.32
C VAL A 925 5.58 -6.35 33.84
N LEU A 926 5.86 -6.48 35.14
CA LEU A 926 6.95 -5.83 35.86
C LEU A 926 8.03 -6.85 36.23
N ALA A 927 9.28 -6.50 36.03
CA ALA A 927 10.44 -7.32 36.39
C ALA A 927 11.59 -6.48 36.96
N GLN A 928 12.49 -7.11 37.72
CA GLN A 928 13.66 -6.45 38.29
C GLN A 928 14.71 -6.11 37.23
N GLU A 929 15.47 -5.04 37.46
CA GLU A 929 16.61 -4.59 36.64
C GLU A 929 16.25 -4.29 35.17
N GLN A 930 14.98 -3.98 34.92
CA GLN A 930 14.42 -3.67 33.61
C GLN A 930 14.17 -2.17 33.40
N GLY A 931 14.56 -1.33 34.36
CA GLY A 931 14.35 0.10 34.29
C GLY A 931 12.99 0.51 34.84
N THR A 932 12.51 1.70 34.49
CA THR A 932 11.34 2.31 35.13
C THR A 932 10.26 2.65 34.11
N ASP A 933 9.18 1.89 34.17
CA ASP A 933 8.09 2.01 33.22
C ASP A 933 7.03 3.02 33.68
N THR A 934 6.35 3.63 32.71
CA THR A 934 5.22 4.51 32.93
C THR A 934 3.99 3.88 32.29
N ILE A 935 3.01 3.52 33.12
CA ILE A 935 1.73 2.99 32.66
C ILE A 935 0.72 4.13 32.63
N SER A 936 0.20 4.41 31.43
CA SER A 936 -0.52 5.64 31.13
C SER A 936 -2.02 5.59 31.39
N ASP A 937 -2.63 4.40 31.40
CA ASP A 937 -4.09 4.20 31.39
C ASP A 937 -4.59 3.02 32.24
N PHE A 938 -3.81 2.62 33.25
CA PHE A 938 -4.17 1.53 34.17
C PHE A 938 -5.57 1.74 34.77
N THR A 939 -6.48 0.78 34.56
CA THR A 939 -7.84 0.78 35.08
C THR A 939 -7.98 -0.21 36.24
N ASP A 940 -8.11 0.33 37.46
CA ASP A 940 -8.32 -0.45 38.69
C ASP A 940 -9.51 -1.42 38.56
N SER A 941 -9.36 -2.64 39.07
CA SER A 941 -10.34 -3.73 39.04
C SER A 941 -10.64 -4.31 37.65
N GLN A 942 -9.96 -3.85 36.61
CA GLN A 942 -10.02 -4.38 35.24
C GLN A 942 -8.64 -4.88 34.78
N ASP A 943 -7.61 -4.05 34.95
CA ASP A 943 -6.24 -4.37 34.58
C ASP A 943 -5.46 -4.98 35.75
N VAL A 944 -4.37 -5.67 35.42
CA VAL A 944 -3.54 -6.39 36.39
C VAL A 944 -2.05 -6.11 36.16
N LEU A 945 -1.29 -6.00 37.24
CA LEU A 945 0.17 -5.93 37.23
C LEU A 945 0.76 -7.33 37.38
N GLY A 946 1.44 -7.82 36.35
CA GLY A 946 2.12 -9.12 36.34
C GLY A 946 3.49 -9.03 37.01
N LEU A 947 3.75 -9.82 38.05
CA LEU A 947 5.04 -9.87 38.74
C LEU A 947 5.87 -11.03 38.20
N SER A 948 6.93 -10.71 37.47
CA SER A 948 7.87 -11.67 36.88
C SER A 948 9.17 -11.77 37.69
N GLY A 949 10.04 -12.71 37.32
CA GLY A 949 11.38 -12.83 37.91
C GLY A 949 11.40 -13.25 39.39
N GLY A 950 10.32 -13.86 39.88
CA GLY A 950 10.19 -14.28 41.29
C GLY A 950 9.76 -13.16 42.25
N LEU A 951 9.34 -12.01 41.73
CA LEU A 951 8.69 -10.96 42.51
C LEU A 951 7.36 -11.43 43.10
N THR A 952 7.04 -10.93 44.29
CA THR A 952 5.77 -11.17 45.00
C THR A 952 5.26 -9.85 45.56
N PHE A 953 3.94 -9.73 45.72
CA PHE A 953 3.31 -8.51 46.25
C PHE A 953 3.90 -8.08 47.61
N GLN A 954 4.26 -9.03 48.48
CA GLN A 954 4.82 -8.76 49.80
C GLN A 954 6.21 -8.09 49.75
N GLN A 955 6.90 -8.14 48.60
CA GLN A 955 8.17 -7.47 48.40
C GLN A 955 8.01 -6.02 47.92
N LEU A 956 6.79 -5.60 47.57
CA LEU A 956 6.54 -4.29 46.98
C LEU A 956 6.15 -3.23 48.02
N SER A 957 6.57 -2.00 47.76
CA SER A 957 6.14 -0.79 48.44
C SER A 957 5.34 0.04 47.44
N ILE A 958 4.05 0.21 47.72
CA ILE A 958 3.12 0.97 46.89
C ILE A 958 2.87 2.31 47.58
N ILE A 959 3.36 3.40 46.98
CA ILE A 959 3.32 4.73 47.60
C ILE A 959 2.81 5.77 46.63
N GLN A 960 2.14 6.81 47.16
CA GLN A 960 1.80 7.99 46.37
C GLN A 960 3.08 8.77 46.07
N GLY A 961 3.23 9.26 44.83
CA GLY A 961 4.31 10.17 44.48
C GLY A 961 4.26 11.49 45.25
N THR A 962 5.38 12.23 45.25
CA THR A 962 5.48 13.58 45.82
C THR A 962 5.85 14.59 44.74
N ASP A 963 5.70 15.89 45.04
CA ASP A 963 6.02 17.01 44.13
C ASP A 963 5.34 16.89 42.75
N VAL A 964 6.11 16.79 41.66
CA VAL A 964 5.58 16.73 40.28
C VAL A 964 4.82 15.45 39.95
N ASN A 965 4.96 14.38 40.77
CA ASN A 965 4.28 13.09 40.60
C ASN A 965 3.18 12.86 41.63
N TRP A 966 2.67 13.92 42.30
CA TRP A 966 1.73 13.79 43.42
C TRP A 966 0.43 13.04 43.07
N ASN A 967 0.04 13.01 41.80
CA ASN A 967 -1.14 12.34 41.28
C ASN A 967 -0.89 10.89 40.82
N ASN A 968 0.35 10.39 40.90
CA ASN A 968 0.73 9.08 40.39
C ASN A 968 1.06 8.10 41.53
N THR A 969 0.84 6.81 41.27
CA THR A 969 1.26 5.73 42.18
C THR A 969 2.61 5.19 41.75
N LEU A 970 3.53 4.99 42.70
CA LEU A 970 4.85 4.42 42.48
C LEU A 970 4.88 2.98 43.02
N VAL A 971 5.26 2.03 42.18
CA VAL A 971 5.43 0.61 42.52
C VAL A 971 6.93 0.31 42.66
N LYS A 972 7.38 0.08 43.89
CA LYS A 972 8.80 -0.13 44.19
C LYS A 972 9.10 -1.47 44.85
N ILE A 973 10.34 -1.93 44.75
CA ILE A 973 10.84 -3.06 45.56
C ILE A 973 11.31 -2.54 46.92
N THR A 974 10.76 -3.09 47.99
CA THR A 974 11.02 -2.62 49.37
C THR A 974 12.50 -2.75 49.79
N SER A 975 13.17 -3.83 49.36
CA SER A 975 14.54 -4.11 49.80
C SER A 975 15.62 -3.29 49.08
N THR A 976 15.35 -2.85 47.85
CA THR A 976 16.32 -2.15 46.99
C THR A 976 15.95 -0.69 46.74
N ASP A 977 14.71 -0.29 47.04
CA ASP A 977 14.07 0.99 46.65
C ASP A 977 14.03 1.22 45.12
N GLU A 978 14.24 0.15 44.34
CA GLU A 978 14.12 0.16 42.88
C GLU A 978 12.67 0.46 42.48
N LEU A 979 12.50 1.41 41.54
CA LEU A 979 11.21 1.80 41.00
C LEU A 979 10.91 1.00 39.74
N LEU A 980 9.91 0.13 39.82
CA LEU A 980 9.49 -0.74 38.72
C LEU A 980 8.55 -0.01 37.76
N ALA A 981 7.52 0.65 38.30
CA ALA A 981 6.54 1.35 37.48
C ALA A 981 5.95 2.58 38.18
N THR A 982 5.52 3.52 37.34
CA THR A 982 4.68 4.66 37.70
C THR A 982 3.31 4.50 37.04
N LEU A 983 2.25 4.48 37.83
CA LEU A 983 0.86 4.45 37.34
C LEU A 983 0.33 5.89 37.31
N ASN A 984 0.02 6.38 36.11
CA ASN A 984 -0.41 7.77 35.94
C ASN A 984 -1.85 7.99 36.42
N GLY A 985 -2.04 9.00 37.28
CA GLY A 985 -3.37 9.41 37.74
C GLY A 985 -4.05 8.45 38.73
N ILE A 986 -3.37 7.38 39.17
CA ILE A 986 -3.91 6.40 40.11
C ILE A 986 -3.52 6.76 41.55
N GLN A 987 -4.48 6.61 42.47
CA GLN A 987 -4.26 6.80 43.90
C GLN A 987 -3.70 5.53 44.52
N ALA A 988 -2.59 5.64 45.26
CA ALA A 988 -1.89 4.47 45.80
C ALA A 988 -2.75 3.65 46.76
N THR A 989 -3.76 4.27 47.38
CA THR A 989 -4.72 3.60 48.28
C THR A 989 -5.72 2.69 47.56
N SER A 990 -5.88 2.83 46.24
CA SER A 990 -6.80 1.99 45.46
C SER A 990 -6.15 0.68 45.01
N ILE A 991 -4.82 0.67 44.89
CA ILE A 991 -4.04 -0.51 44.53
C ILE A 991 -3.93 -1.48 45.71
N THR A 992 -4.39 -2.71 45.51
CA THR A 992 -4.42 -3.80 46.49
C THR A 992 -3.72 -5.05 45.96
N VAL A 993 -3.65 -6.10 46.79
CA VAL A 993 -3.09 -7.40 46.35
C VAL A 993 -3.86 -8.04 45.19
N ASN A 994 -5.12 -7.65 44.95
CA ASN A 994 -5.93 -8.23 43.87
C ASN A 994 -5.54 -7.67 42.49
N ASP A 995 -4.85 -6.53 42.45
CA ASP A 995 -4.37 -5.88 41.23
C ASP A 995 -3.04 -6.48 40.74
N PHE A 996 -2.57 -7.54 41.41
CA PHE A 996 -1.32 -8.21 41.07
C PHE A 996 -1.53 -9.70 40.83
N THR A 997 -0.81 -10.24 39.85
CA THR A 997 -0.68 -11.67 39.63
C THR A 997 0.78 -12.04 39.45
N VAL A 998 1.17 -13.27 39.82
CA VAL A 998 2.50 -13.79 39.47
C VAL A 998 2.42 -14.38 38.07
N VAL A 999 3.39 -14.07 37.22
CA VAL A 999 3.46 -14.51 35.82
C VAL A 999 4.70 -15.34 35.53
#